data_AF-A0A947CRJ9-F1
#
_entry.id   AF-A0A947CRJ9-F1
#
_cell.length_a   1.000
_cell.length_b   1.000
_cell.length_c   1.000
_cell.angle_alpha   90.00
_cell.angle_beta   90.00
_cell.angle_gamma   90.00
#
_symmetry.space_group_name_H-M   'P 1'
#
loop_
_entity.id
_entity.type
_entity.pdbx_description
1 polymer ?
#
loop_
_entity_poly.entity_id
_entity_poly.type
_entity_poly.pdbx_seq_one_letter_code
_entity_poly.pdbx_strand_id
1 'polypeptide(L)'
;LPAMVTAWSVWWPAVDDGNRDLRRALAKRTGVKAARDGLEALQKTCPDALSLVALTRSLEWFAAREQKDLHVELCRLLDKLGPDLSLALRAGLLNYWHAKDHNQSEARPRVRLVVRETANYLRGRADLSRAIQPWLPAARKMAASPSYTSTVDDELLDQEMPAAVVRKCFEAFAVLADARLEIDLDEPAERIAELMTQVDDVARAVLLIRELIAAGLHEEYLSQPLLTAALHAYGSSERPFGELLRGLLRLDEHTRMQLDELYRLVVGHFEEHQELLHKLIVDEDHSPLIRCAQKLAALAARADGRKPNPLGGSSTEWIDGYPPTLRPALEALAWASPDAEAMAHRAVRRLVRDSASLSTERDKLHSLIADAEGTRRHMMQTRLTSIEARLRGSAEISPSRLASLARRLQRRAAIARVEALEAAVDVELSASMAELLRIEDPPAWSLEPRTLKVLAPLLSLSGQSRKLAERLLRVRSGPPPWDLRDAAGNIRFLRAMEQRGVDMQPWLEGTIQHSVKRNGIRHQLALEPDPLEIFLMGDHFDTCLSPNSFNFFSVLANAADINKRVLYLRDARGRVAARQLLCLTDTGKLVGFNPYSHSNVGFPRLAQRFASELAKAMNTAVAGDGKVPTLVAHRWYDDGIIDAAHQFDALEEDSPFRRALARSELEDIPELLQISESALSPLEVSLPMLLRLPEIRQQPARAIALLPWMRQVGELSGRSSIEAALLLEEAGRGQESSELFGEAVVRQVRSYAVRDSWLYYQAAIWLAKRRPADTLKLLRDSRPRGVRSWSDEESAERLVCAGLALETLHRPSQAAGCYQQASRAYGPTEVKRFARGRAKALEA
;
A
#
# COMPACT_ATOMS: atom_id res chain seq x y z
N LEU A 1 39.74 22.67 30.30
CA LEU A 1 39.59 24.02 29.69
C LEU A 1 40.85 24.51 28.96
N PRO A 2 42.05 24.60 29.59
CA PRO A 2 43.25 25.12 28.90
C PRO A 2 43.68 24.32 27.67
N ALA A 3 43.53 22.99 27.68
CA ALA A 3 43.83 22.12 26.53
C ALA A 3 42.82 22.25 25.36
N MET A 4 41.59 22.69 25.62
CA MET A 4 40.59 22.98 24.58
C MET A 4 40.89 24.31 23.88
N VAL A 5 41.45 25.29 24.60
CA VAL A 5 41.84 26.59 24.05
C VAL A 5 43.03 26.45 23.09
N THR A 6 43.97 25.54 23.39
CA THR A 6 45.13 25.25 22.53
C THR A 6 44.74 24.48 21.25
N ALA A 7 43.74 23.59 21.32
CA ALA A 7 43.23 22.90 20.14
C ALA A 7 42.47 23.85 19.17
N TRP A 8 41.84 24.91 19.69
CA TRP A 8 41.09 25.88 18.90
C TRP A 8 41.96 26.99 18.28
N SER A 9 43.11 27.34 18.88
CA SER A 9 44.02 28.35 18.31
C SER A 9 44.71 27.91 17.01
N VAL A 10 44.76 26.60 16.74
CA VAL A 10 45.37 26.02 15.52
C VAL A 10 44.40 26.07 14.33
N TRP A 11 43.08 26.10 14.58
CA TRP A 11 42.06 26.04 13.53
C TRP A 11 41.60 27.42 13.01
N TRP A 12 41.78 28.47 13.82
CA TRP A 12 41.29 29.82 13.56
C TRP A 12 41.91 30.55 12.34
N PRO A 13 43.21 30.39 12.00
CA PRO A 13 43.82 31.16 10.90
C PRO A 13 43.35 30.77 9.49
N ALA A 14 42.75 29.60 9.28
CA ALA A 14 42.32 29.13 7.95
C ALA A 14 41.00 29.77 7.45
N VAL A 15 40.34 30.59 8.27
CA VAL A 15 39.00 31.14 8.00
C VAL A 15 39.03 32.66 7.71
N ASP A 16 40.15 33.35 7.92
CA ASP A 16 40.17 34.83 7.93
C ASP A 16 40.28 35.48 6.53
N ASP A 17 40.71 34.75 5.49
CA ASP A 17 40.92 35.35 4.16
C ASP A 17 39.62 35.60 3.36
N GLY A 18 38.52 34.90 3.66
CA GLY A 18 37.23 35.10 2.98
C GLY A 18 36.39 36.27 3.51
N ASN A 19 36.83 36.98 4.55
CA ASN A 19 35.93 37.77 5.40
C ASN A 19 35.98 39.29 5.17
N ARG A 20 36.86 39.80 4.32
CA ARG A 20 37.04 41.26 4.18
C ARG A 20 35.90 41.93 3.39
N ASP A 21 35.37 41.27 2.36
CA ASP A 21 34.23 41.77 1.57
C ASP A 21 32.88 41.46 2.23
N LEU A 22 32.80 40.36 2.99
CA LEU A 22 31.63 40.00 3.79
C LEU A 22 31.42 40.97 4.98
N ARG A 23 32.49 41.36 5.67
CA ARG A 23 32.46 42.39 6.74
C ARG A 23 32.00 43.75 6.21
N ARG A 24 32.38 44.12 4.98
CA ARG A 24 31.93 45.36 4.32
C ARG A 24 30.45 45.30 3.90
N ALA A 25 29.96 44.15 3.45
CA ALA A 25 28.56 43.97 3.09
C ALA A 25 27.63 43.95 4.32
N LEU A 26 28.07 43.33 5.43
CA LEU A 26 27.31 43.23 6.68
C LEU A 26 27.28 44.54 7.47
N ALA A 27 28.37 45.32 7.47
CA ALA A 27 28.40 46.64 8.11
C ALA A 27 27.41 47.64 7.49
N LYS A 28 26.91 47.38 6.28
CA LYS A 28 26.09 48.32 5.51
C LYS A 28 24.58 48.09 5.62
N ARG A 29 24.07 47.01 6.25
CA ARG A 29 22.63 46.67 6.10
C ARG A 29 21.80 46.22 7.30
N THR A 30 22.34 45.94 8.48
CA THR A 30 21.48 45.65 9.66
C THR A 30 22.19 46.02 10.95
N GLY A 31 21.51 46.67 11.90
CA GLY A 31 22.06 47.14 13.17
C GLY A 31 22.58 46.03 14.10
N VAL A 32 23.73 45.44 13.78
CA VAL A 32 24.40 44.35 14.51
C VAL A 32 24.88 44.78 15.90
N LYS A 33 25.02 46.08 16.18
CA LYS A 33 25.43 46.55 17.52
C LYS A 33 24.48 46.05 18.62
N ALA A 34 23.16 46.11 18.39
CA ALA A 34 22.17 45.64 19.36
C ALA A 34 22.16 44.10 19.54
N ALA A 35 22.41 43.35 18.47
CA ALA A 35 22.49 41.88 18.52
C ALA A 35 23.79 41.42 19.22
N ARG A 36 24.91 42.11 18.97
CA ARG A 36 26.18 41.87 19.63
C ARG A 36 26.13 42.20 21.11
N ASP A 37 25.59 43.37 21.47
CA ASP A 37 25.48 43.83 22.85
C ASP A 37 24.51 42.93 23.66
N GLY A 38 23.46 42.39 23.02
CA GLY A 38 22.56 41.39 23.63
C GLY A 38 23.20 40.02 23.85
N LEU A 39 24.02 39.54 22.92
CA LEU A 39 24.79 38.29 23.05
C LEU A 39 25.88 38.41 24.14
N GLU A 40 26.58 39.54 24.22
CA GLU A 40 27.58 39.81 25.27
C GLU A 40 26.94 39.93 26.66
N ALA A 41 25.72 40.49 26.76
CA ALA A 41 24.97 40.53 28.01
C ALA A 41 24.47 39.14 28.46
N LEU A 42 24.04 38.30 27.52
CA LEU A 42 23.65 36.90 27.76
C LEU A 42 24.83 36.02 28.16
N GLN A 43 26.00 36.21 27.54
CA GLN A 43 27.22 35.48 27.87
C GLN A 43 27.77 35.83 29.27
N LYS A 44 27.55 37.07 29.73
CA LYS A 44 27.88 37.50 31.10
C LYS A 44 26.94 36.94 32.16
N THR A 45 25.70 36.61 31.81
CA THR A 45 24.66 36.12 32.75
C THR A 45 24.46 34.61 32.70
N CYS A 46 24.90 33.92 31.65
CA CYS A 46 24.89 32.46 31.51
C CYS A 46 26.21 31.97 30.89
N PRO A 47 27.22 31.60 31.70
CA PRO A 47 28.56 31.22 31.24
C PRO A 47 28.62 29.98 30.33
N ASP A 48 27.59 29.12 30.37
CA ASP A 48 27.49 27.90 29.54
C ASP A 48 26.94 28.15 28.12
N ALA A 49 26.79 29.41 27.70
CA ALA A 49 26.27 29.84 26.39
C ALA A 49 27.15 29.47 25.17
N LEU A 50 28.18 28.65 25.35
CA LEU A 50 29.02 28.09 24.27
C LEU A 50 28.18 27.30 23.23
N SER A 51 27.02 26.75 23.62
CA SER A 51 26.09 26.06 22.71
C SER A 51 25.30 27.02 21.81
N LEU A 52 25.00 28.23 22.27
CA LEU A 52 24.32 29.26 21.47
C LEU A 52 25.23 29.82 20.38
N VAL A 53 26.53 30.00 20.68
CA VAL A 53 27.53 30.42 19.68
C VAL A 53 27.78 29.31 18.64
N ALA A 54 27.77 28.04 19.04
CA ALA A 54 27.87 26.90 18.11
C ALA A 54 26.62 26.77 17.23
N LEU A 55 25.44 27.01 17.79
CA LEU A 55 24.18 27.11 17.04
C LEU A 55 24.26 28.26 16.04
N THR A 56 24.62 29.48 16.48
CA THR A 56 24.76 30.66 15.61
C THR A 56 25.77 30.44 14.47
N ARG A 57 26.92 29.80 14.74
CA ARG A 57 27.92 29.47 13.70
C ARG A 57 27.44 28.42 12.70
N SER A 58 26.67 27.43 13.16
CA SER A 58 26.04 26.45 12.26
C SER A 58 25.02 27.15 11.35
N LEU A 59 24.19 28.03 11.94
CA LEU A 59 23.19 28.84 11.23
C LEU A 59 23.81 29.83 10.21
N GLU A 60 25.02 30.35 10.48
CA GLU A 60 25.77 31.25 9.59
C GLU A 60 26.39 30.51 8.38
N TRP A 61 26.87 29.27 8.56
CA TRP A 61 27.42 28.44 7.49
C TRP A 61 26.34 28.02 6.45
N PHE A 62 25.10 27.79 6.91
CA PHE A 62 23.96 27.43 6.05
C PHE A 62 23.36 28.60 5.24
N ALA A 63 23.83 29.83 5.41
CA ALA A 63 23.10 31.03 4.96
C ALA A 63 23.18 31.38 3.45
N ALA A 64 24.02 30.78 2.61
CA ALA A 64 24.46 31.44 1.36
C ALA A 64 23.70 31.22 0.01
N ARG A 65 22.35 31.19 -0.12
CA ARG A 65 21.56 31.49 -1.38
C ARG A 65 20.01 31.33 -1.24
N GLU A 66 19.24 31.81 -2.23
CA GLU A 66 17.86 32.37 -2.16
C GLU A 66 16.69 31.44 -2.58
N GLN A 67 15.62 31.37 -1.76
CA GLN A 67 14.19 31.19 -2.15
C GLN A 67 13.26 31.73 -1.03
N LYS A 68 12.28 32.59 -1.32
CA LYS A 68 11.58 33.46 -0.33
C LYS A 68 10.09 33.14 -0.08
N ASP A 69 9.43 32.39 -0.97
CA ASP A 69 7.96 32.32 -0.97
C ASP A 69 7.41 31.16 -0.11
N LEU A 70 8.01 29.96 -0.22
CA LEU A 70 7.75 28.80 0.67
C LEU A 70 7.87 29.16 2.17
N HIS A 71 8.73 30.13 2.44
CA HIS A 71 9.13 30.63 3.76
C HIS A 71 8.06 31.48 4.46
N VAL A 72 7.34 32.33 3.71
CA VAL A 72 6.27 33.15 4.31
C VAL A 72 5.10 32.28 4.77
N GLU A 73 4.85 31.19 4.05
CA GLU A 73 3.78 30.26 4.33
C GLU A 73 4.06 29.42 5.58
N LEU A 74 5.29 28.91 5.72
CA LEU A 74 5.79 28.22 6.91
C LEU A 74 5.72 29.08 8.19
N CYS A 75 6.09 30.36 8.12
CA CYS A 75 5.95 31.29 9.24
C CYS A 75 4.49 31.50 9.66
N ARG A 76 3.60 31.71 8.69
CA ARG A 76 2.16 31.85 8.95
C ARG A 76 1.59 30.59 9.58
N LEU A 77 2.13 29.42 9.23
CA LEU A 77 1.73 28.14 9.78
C LEU A 77 2.21 27.98 11.23
N LEU A 78 3.48 28.26 11.52
CA LEU A 78 4.04 28.25 12.88
C LEU A 78 3.39 29.28 13.83
N ASP A 79 2.97 30.44 13.31
CA ASP A 79 2.23 31.45 14.07
C ASP A 79 0.80 30.99 14.41
N LYS A 80 0.15 30.25 13.49
CA LYS A 80 -1.19 29.67 13.73
C LYS A 80 -1.20 28.61 14.83
N LEU A 81 -0.08 27.93 15.08
CA LEU A 81 0.03 26.91 16.13
C LEU A 81 0.09 27.48 17.55
N GLY A 82 0.23 28.81 17.69
CA GLY A 82 0.17 29.51 18.97
C GLY A 82 1.45 29.40 19.81
N PRO A 83 1.63 30.27 20.81
CA PRO A 83 2.86 30.40 21.59
C PRO A 83 3.17 29.19 22.50
N ASP A 84 2.23 28.27 22.66
CA ASP A 84 2.31 27.16 23.62
C ASP A 84 3.14 25.97 23.11
N LEU A 85 3.50 25.92 21.82
CA LEU A 85 4.43 24.91 21.30
C LEU A 85 5.85 25.20 21.78
N SER A 86 6.51 24.20 22.38
CA SER A 86 7.90 24.30 22.83
C SER A 86 8.83 24.66 21.65
N LEU A 87 9.91 25.39 21.92
CA LEU A 87 10.90 25.71 20.88
C LEU A 87 11.61 24.44 20.40
N ALA A 88 11.75 23.42 21.25
CA ALA A 88 12.28 22.11 20.87
C ALA A 88 11.38 21.43 19.82
N LEU A 89 10.06 21.48 19.98
CA LEU A 89 9.10 20.97 19.02
C LEU A 89 9.04 21.81 17.73
N ARG A 90 9.13 23.15 17.83
CA ARG A 90 9.24 24.02 16.65
C ARG A 90 10.54 23.75 15.87
N ALA A 91 11.66 23.63 16.57
CA ALA A 91 12.97 23.31 15.99
C ALA A 91 13.01 21.88 15.45
N GLY A 92 12.36 20.94 16.14
CA GLY A 92 12.12 19.57 15.69
C GLY A 92 11.36 19.57 14.37
N LEU A 93 10.26 20.33 14.25
CA LEU A 93 9.46 20.43 13.01
C LEU A 93 10.33 20.97 11.87
N LEU A 94 11.13 21.98 12.16
CA LEU A 94 12.07 22.59 11.22
C LEU A 94 13.24 21.66 10.82
N ASN A 95 13.75 20.85 11.74
CA ASN A 95 14.82 19.86 11.50
C ASN A 95 14.29 18.62 10.77
N TYR A 96 13.08 18.16 11.13
CA TYR A 96 12.35 17.10 10.46
C TYR A 96 12.19 17.43 8.97
N TRP A 97 11.84 18.69 8.65
CA TRP A 97 11.79 19.20 7.27
C TRP A 97 13.15 19.37 6.58
N HIS A 98 14.28 19.29 7.29
CA HIS A 98 15.63 19.43 6.73
C HIS A 98 16.28 18.07 6.42
N ALA A 99 15.93 17.00 7.14
CA ALA A 99 16.55 15.69 6.98
C ALA A 99 16.21 14.96 5.66
N LYS A 100 15.05 15.27 5.04
CA LYS A 100 14.54 14.55 3.86
C LYS A 100 15.18 14.97 2.52
N ASP A 101 15.81 16.13 2.45
CA ASP A 101 16.36 16.64 1.21
C ASP A 101 17.85 16.25 1.09
N HIS A 102 18.11 15.02 0.64
CA HIS A 102 19.48 14.58 0.33
C HIS A 102 20.12 15.36 -0.84
N ASN A 103 19.36 16.23 -1.53
CA ASN A 103 19.95 17.30 -2.30
C ASN A 103 20.31 18.47 -1.38
N GLN A 104 21.59 18.49 -0.97
CA GLN A 104 22.22 19.52 -0.14
C GLN A 104 22.10 20.97 -0.69
N SER A 105 21.48 21.17 -1.87
CA SER A 105 21.31 22.47 -2.52
C SER A 105 20.14 23.32 -2.02
N GLU A 106 19.17 22.78 -1.26
CA GLU A 106 17.91 23.50 -0.97
C GLU A 106 17.64 23.86 0.51
N ALA A 107 18.47 23.42 1.45
CA ALA A 107 18.28 23.64 2.89
C ALA A 107 18.44 25.11 3.39
N ARG A 108 19.08 25.98 2.60
CA ARG A 108 19.59 27.30 3.04
C ARG A 108 18.54 28.37 3.39
N PRO A 109 17.41 28.51 2.67
CA PRO A 109 16.45 29.57 2.96
C PRO A 109 15.60 29.33 4.22
N ARG A 110 15.50 28.07 4.67
CA ARG A 110 14.62 27.63 5.76
C ARG A 110 15.23 27.94 7.15
N VAL A 111 16.54 27.77 7.29
CA VAL A 111 17.28 27.99 8.55
C VAL A 111 17.36 29.47 8.95
N ARG A 112 17.54 30.39 7.98
CA ARG A 112 17.58 31.84 8.23
C ARG A 112 16.31 32.39 8.88
N LEU A 113 15.20 31.70 8.69
CA LEU A 113 13.89 32.12 9.18
C LEU A 113 13.63 31.77 10.63
N VAL A 114 14.00 30.54 11.02
CA VAL A 114 13.92 30.06 12.40
C VAL A 114 14.63 31.04 13.33
N VAL A 115 15.82 31.49 12.88
CA VAL A 115 16.62 32.50 13.58
C VAL A 115 15.90 33.82 13.67
N ARG A 116 15.25 34.28 12.59
CA ARG A 116 14.54 35.56 12.55
C ARG A 116 13.32 35.55 13.47
N GLU A 117 12.50 34.51 13.44
CA GLU A 117 11.28 34.45 14.26
C GLU A 117 11.55 34.12 15.72
N THR A 118 12.57 33.30 16.02
CA THR A 118 13.04 33.12 17.40
C THR A 118 13.53 34.46 17.97
N ALA A 119 14.23 35.26 17.16
CA ALA A 119 14.66 36.59 17.55
C ALA A 119 13.50 37.60 17.68
N ASN A 120 12.46 37.49 16.86
CA ASN A 120 11.26 38.34 16.97
C ASN A 120 10.43 37.99 18.22
N TYR A 121 10.23 36.69 18.49
CA TYR A 121 9.58 36.20 19.71
C TYR A 121 10.30 36.67 20.97
N LEU A 122 11.64 36.58 20.98
CA LEU A 122 12.48 37.08 22.07
C LEU A 122 12.40 38.59 22.27
N ARG A 123 12.31 39.37 21.18
CA ARG A 123 12.17 40.83 21.23
C ARG A 123 10.82 41.30 21.80
N GLY A 124 9.79 40.47 21.74
CA GLY A 124 8.45 40.79 22.26
C GLY A 124 8.24 40.51 23.75
N ARG A 125 9.25 40.00 24.48
CA ARG A 125 9.10 39.59 25.89
C ARG A 125 9.88 40.53 26.82
N ALA A 126 9.18 41.08 27.81
CA ALA A 126 9.76 42.04 28.78
C ALA A 126 10.78 41.40 29.73
N ASP A 127 10.71 40.09 29.95
CA ASP A 127 11.64 39.32 30.77
C ASP A 127 12.20 38.16 29.94
N LEU A 128 13.39 38.39 29.37
CA LEU A 128 14.10 37.40 28.57
C LEU A 128 14.45 36.15 29.39
N SER A 129 14.78 36.31 30.68
CA SER A 129 15.22 35.20 31.54
C SER A 129 14.08 34.22 31.80
N ARG A 130 12.88 34.74 32.05
CA ARG A 130 11.65 33.95 32.14
C ARG A 130 11.20 33.41 30.78
N ALA A 131 11.40 34.16 29.70
CA ALA A 131 11.06 33.72 28.35
C ALA A 131 11.96 32.56 27.87
N ILE A 132 13.22 32.52 28.31
CA ILE A 132 14.18 31.46 27.95
C ILE A 132 14.21 30.29 28.95
N GLN A 133 13.59 30.44 30.12
CA GLN A 133 13.62 29.45 31.20
C GLN A 133 13.12 28.06 30.76
N PRO A 134 12.00 27.95 30.01
CA PRO A 134 11.56 26.66 29.46
C PRO A 134 12.55 26.02 28.46
N TRP A 135 13.51 26.79 27.95
CA TRP A 135 14.48 26.34 26.93
C TRP A 135 15.78 25.82 27.52
N LEU A 136 16.12 26.22 28.75
CA LEU A 136 17.36 25.85 29.41
C LEU A 136 17.54 24.33 29.56
N PRO A 137 16.52 23.52 29.91
CA PRO A 137 16.67 22.07 30.01
C PRO A 137 16.99 21.39 28.66
N ALA A 138 16.25 21.71 27.60
CA ALA A 138 16.47 21.14 26.26
C ALA A 138 17.81 21.59 25.67
N ALA A 139 18.17 22.87 25.81
CA ALA A 139 19.46 23.40 25.38
C ALA A 139 20.64 22.78 26.15
N ARG A 140 20.47 22.51 27.46
CA ARG A 140 21.46 21.77 28.27
C ARG A 140 21.59 20.31 27.83
N LYS A 141 20.46 19.65 27.53
CA LYS A 141 20.43 18.27 27.03
C LYS A 141 21.12 18.13 25.65
N MET A 142 20.84 19.06 24.73
CA MET A 142 21.53 19.17 23.44
C MET A 142 23.02 19.48 23.58
N ALA A 143 23.39 20.39 24.48
CA ALA A 143 24.80 20.74 24.72
C ALA A 143 25.61 19.62 25.37
N ALA A 144 24.96 18.76 26.16
CA ALA A 144 25.59 17.64 26.85
C ALA A 144 25.82 16.41 25.94
N SER A 145 25.17 16.36 24.78
CA SER A 145 25.28 15.23 23.85
C SER A 145 25.49 15.74 22.42
N PRO A 146 26.73 15.69 21.89
CA PRO A 146 27.08 16.20 20.55
C PRO A 146 26.28 15.59 19.39
N SER A 147 25.54 14.50 19.64
CA SER A 147 24.69 13.79 18.68
C SER A 147 23.18 14.00 18.91
N TYR A 148 22.76 14.86 19.85
CA TYR A 148 21.35 15.00 20.21
C TYR A 148 20.63 15.99 19.30
N THR A 149 19.96 15.48 18.28
CA THR A 149 18.90 16.17 17.55
C THR A 149 17.57 15.75 18.17
N SER A 150 16.98 16.56 19.07
CA SER A 150 15.57 16.36 19.43
C SER A 150 14.75 16.55 18.16
N THR A 151 14.18 15.46 17.70
CA THR A 151 13.25 15.42 16.58
C THR A 151 11.85 15.69 17.10
N VAL A 152 10.90 16.07 16.22
CA VAL A 152 9.48 16.12 16.61
C VAL A 152 9.06 14.81 17.23
N ASP A 153 9.60 13.74 16.69
CA ASP A 153 9.43 12.36 17.09
C ASP A 153 9.75 12.17 18.58
N ASP A 154 10.94 12.59 19.03
CA ASP A 154 11.35 12.51 20.44
C ASP A 154 10.42 13.28 21.39
N GLU A 155 9.92 14.44 20.93
CA GLU A 155 9.01 15.28 21.71
C GLU A 155 7.59 14.69 21.73
N LEU A 156 7.13 14.10 20.62
CA LEU A 156 5.86 13.37 20.56
C LEU A 156 5.90 12.08 21.36
N LEU A 157 7.07 11.48 21.59
CA LEU A 157 7.25 10.34 22.49
C LEU A 157 7.35 10.74 23.97
N ASP A 158 7.55 12.02 24.28
CA ASP A 158 7.64 12.49 25.66
C ASP A 158 6.29 12.29 26.39
N GLN A 159 6.30 11.45 27.41
CA GLN A 159 5.12 11.14 28.24
C GLN A 159 4.61 12.37 29.00
N GLU A 160 5.48 13.35 29.27
CA GLU A 160 5.11 14.59 29.97
C GLU A 160 4.47 15.63 29.03
N MET A 161 4.54 15.43 27.70
CA MET A 161 3.99 16.39 26.76
C MET A 161 2.45 16.43 26.84
N PRO A 162 1.83 17.60 27.08
CA PRO A 162 0.38 17.69 27.21
C PRO A 162 -0.38 17.28 25.93
N ALA A 163 -1.52 16.62 26.08
CA ALA A 163 -2.36 16.19 24.96
C ALA A 163 -2.79 17.32 24.01
N ALA A 164 -2.99 18.53 24.54
CA ALA A 164 -3.29 19.72 23.74
C ALA A 164 -2.12 20.12 22.82
N VAL A 165 -0.87 19.89 23.25
CA VAL A 165 0.33 20.16 22.45
C VAL A 165 0.46 19.13 21.35
N VAL A 166 0.25 17.84 21.66
CA VAL A 166 0.18 16.75 20.66
C VAL A 166 -0.86 17.07 19.58
N ARG A 167 -2.09 17.41 19.98
CA ARG A 167 -3.14 17.82 19.04
C ARG A 167 -2.69 18.92 18.09
N LYS A 168 -2.08 19.98 18.64
CA LYS A 168 -1.57 21.09 17.83
C LYS A 168 -0.48 20.64 16.83
N CYS A 169 0.33 19.65 17.17
CA CYS A 169 1.30 19.06 16.22
C CYS A 169 0.58 18.38 15.05
N PHE A 170 -0.44 17.57 15.34
CA PHE A 170 -1.21 16.87 14.31
C PHE A 170 -2.05 17.82 13.46
N GLU A 171 -2.62 18.87 14.05
CA GLU A 171 -3.24 19.98 13.30
C GLU A 171 -2.22 20.65 12.38
N ALA A 172 -0.97 20.84 12.83
CA ALA A 172 0.10 21.37 11.97
C ALA A 172 0.39 20.43 10.79
N PHE A 173 0.54 19.13 11.05
CA PHE A 173 0.78 18.13 10.02
C PHE A 173 -0.35 18.07 9.00
N ALA A 174 -1.62 18.13 9.43
CA ALA A 174 -2.77 18.18 8.53
C ALA A 174 -2.75 19.43 7.63
N VAL A 175 -2.46 20.61 8.21
CA VAL A 175 -2.38 21.87 7.44
C VAL A 175 -1.24 21.81 6.41
N LEU A 176 -0.11 21.19 6.78
CA LEU A 176 1.02 20.99 5.87
C LEU A 176 0.68 20.00 4.77
N ALA A 177 -0.02 18.92 5.10
CA ALA A 177 -0.50 17.96 4.13
C ALA A 177 -1.42 18.61 3.09
N ASP A 178 -2.31 19.49 3.55
CA ASP A 178 -3.24 20.23 2.72
C ASP A 178 -2.58 21.26 1.79
N ALA A 179 -1.39 21.76 2.15
CA ALA A 179 -0.74 22.87 1.46
C ALA A 179 -0.13 22.49 0.09
N ARG A 180 -0.05 21.20 -0.27
CA ARG A 180 0.56 20.72 -1.53
C ARG A 180 1.92 21.35 -1.83
N LEU A 181 2.70 21.60 -0.80
CA LEU A 181 4.14 21.71 -1.00
C LEU A 181 4.55 20.37 -1.65
N GLU A 182 5.46 20.35 -2.62
CA GLU A 182 6.02 19.10 -3.22
C GLU A 182 6.85 18.30 -2.19
N ILE A 183 6.34 18.23 -0.97
CA ILE A 183 6.85 17.49 0.15
C ILE A 183 6.03 16.21 0.12
N ASP A 184 6.74 15.14 -0.20
CA ASP A 184 6.25 13.80 -0.04
C ASP A 184 5.90 13.56 1.45
N LEU A 185 4.61 13.67 1.77
CA LEU A 185 4.05 13.52 3.11
C LEU A 185 3.87 12.04 3.49
N ASP A 186 4.37 11.16 2.64
CA ASP A 186 4.33 9.74 2.91
C ASP A 186 5.17 9.37 4.14
N GLU A 187 6.23 10.15 4.42
CA GLU A 187 7.11 9.92 5.57
C GLU A 187 6.53 10.30 6.94
N PRO A 188 5.85 11.45 7.17
CA PRO A 188 5.28 11.78 8.48
C PRO A 188 4.43 10.69 9.11
N ALA A 189 3.53 10.10 8.36
CA ALA A 189 2.63 9.09 8.90
C ALA A 189 3.30 7.70 8.95
N GLU A 190 4.20 7.35 8.02
CA GLU A 190 5.10 6.20 8.15
C GLU A 190 5.98 6.31 9.40
N ARG A 191 6.61 7.46 9.65
CA ARG A 191 7.37 7.73 10.87
C ARG A 191 6.50 7.77 12.11
N ILE A 192 5.28 8.28 12.06
CA ILE A 192 4.35 8.18 13.20
C ILE A 192 4.01 6.71 13.47
N ALA A 193 3.83 5.89 12.44
CA ALA A 193 3.68 4.45 12.60
C ALA A 193 4.93 3.82 13.25
N GLU A 194 6.13 4.15 12.75
CA GLU A 194 7.41 3.74 13.36
C GLU A 194 7.55 4.22 14.81
N LEU A 195 7.12 5.44 15.12
CA LEU A 195 7.17 5.99 16.46
C LEU A 195 6.22 5.27 17.39
N MET A 196 5.02 4.96 16.92
CA MET A 196 4.08 4.13 17.66
C MET A 196 4.67 2.74 17.95
N THR A 197 5.62 2.25 17.16
CA THR A 197 6.36 1.01 17.47
C THR A 197 7.36 1.13 18.62
N GLN A 198 7.69 2.36 19.01
CA GLN A 198 8.63 2.73 20.08
C GLN A 198 7.91 3.22 21.36
N VAL A 199 6.59 3.44 21.29
CA VAL A 199 5.79 3.86 22.45
C VAL A 199 5.47 2.65 23.33
N ASP A 200 6.01 2.66 24.55
CA ASP A 200 5.67 1.69 25.59
C ASP A 200 4.37 2.05 26.35
N ASP A 201 3.98 3.34 26.38
CA ASP A 201 2.79 3.84 27.07
C ASP A 201 1.54 3.88 26.17
N VAL A 202 0.52 3.10 26.51
CA VAL A 202 -0.70 3.05 25.71
C VAL A 202 -1.57 4.28 25.80
N ALA A 203 -1.59 5.00 26.92
CA ALA A 203 -2.31 6.26 26.96
C ALA A 203 -1.72 7.22 25.91
N ARG A 204 -0.39 7.21 25.77
CA ARG A 204 0.30 7.97 24.74
C ARG A 204 0.04 7.45 23.33
N ALA A 205 0.13 6.14 23.10
CA ALA A 205 -0.14 5.56 21.78
C ALA A 205 -1.59 5.83 21.32
N VAL A 206 -2.57 5.67 22.19
CA VAL A 206 -4.00 5.98 21.93
C VAL A 206 -4.18 7.46 21.61
N LEU A 207 -3.51 8.34 22.34
CA LEU A 207 -3.53 9.77 22.06
C LEU A 207 -2.98 10.06 20.66
N LEU A 208 -1.80 9.53 20.32
CA LEU A 208 -1.19 9.71 19.00
C LEU A 208 -2.09 9.18 17.87
N ILE A 209 -2.68 7.99 18.04
CA ILE A 209 -3.65 7.40 17.11
C ILE A 209 -4.86 8.30 16.91
N ARG A 210 -5.46 8.77 18.02
CA ARG A 210 -6.66 9.60 17.97
C ARG A 210 -6.39 10.90 17.22
N GLU A 211 -5.27 11.56 17.51
CA GLU A 211 -4.93 12.82 16.84
C GLU A 211 -4.50 12.59 15.38
N LEU A 212 -3.88 11.45 15.03
CA LEU A 212 -3.61 11.03 13.64
C LEU A 212 -4.91 10.85 12.84
N ILE A 213 -5.89 10.14 13.40
CA ILE A 213 -7.21 9.94 12.80
C ILE A 213 -7.93 11.30 12.65
N ALA A 214 -7.92 12.13 13.69
CA ALA A 214 -8.56 13.45 13.66
C ALA A 214 -7.93 14.39 12.62
N ALA A 215 -6.63 14.24 12.36
CA ALA A 215 -5.90 14.96 11.33
C ALA A 215 -6.16 14.44 9.91
N GLY A 216 -6.82 13.29 9.74
CA GLY A 216 -7.06 12.67 8.42
C GLY A 216 -5.81 12.06 7.79
N LEU A 217 -4.75 11.81 8.58
CA LEU A 217 -3.44 11.33 8.10
C LEU A 217 -3.29 9.79 8.18
N HIS A 218 -4.35 9.08 8.60
CA HIS A 218 -4.28 7.63 8.87
C HIS A 218 -4.53 6.76 7.63
N GLU A 219 -5.36 7.22 6.68
CA GLU A 219 -5.82 6.41 5.54
C GLU A 219 -4.69 5.94 4.62
N GLU A 220 -3.54 6.62 4.65
CA GLU A 220 -2.39 6.32 3.79
C GLU A 220 -1.40 5.30 4.40
N TYR A 221 -1.36 5.12 5.74
CA TYR A 221 -0.27 4.36 6.41
C TYR A 221 -0.71 3.35 7.46
N LEU A 222 -1.76 3.68 8.22
CA LEU A 222 -2.29 2.81 9.27
C LEU A 222 -3.78 2.69 9.02
N SER A 223 -4.14 1.63 8.32
CA SER A 223 -5.56 1.34 8.08
C SER A 223 -6.29 1.36 9.42
N GLN A 224 -7.45 2.03 9.46
CA GLN A 224 -8.33 2.00 10.62
C GLN A 224 -8.57 0.55 11.13
N PRO A 225 -8.71 -0.46 10.24
CA PRO A 225 -8.58 -1.89 10.57
C PRO A 225 -7.39 -2.27 11.47
N LEU A 226 -6.16 -1.98 11.05
CA LEU A 226 -4.92 -2.31 11.77
C LEU A 226 -4.89 -1.65 13.16
N LEU A 227 -5.25 -0.37 13.25
CA LEU A 227 -5.32 0.35 14.52
C LEU A 227 -6.35 -0.25 15.47
N THR A 228 -7.52 -0.60 14.94
CA THR A 228 -8.58 -1.26 15.72
C THR A 228 -8.12 -2.61 16.24
N ALA A 229 -7.47 -3.41 15.39
CA ALA A 229 -6.90 -4.71 15.76
C ALA A 229 -5.83 -4.56 16.85
N ALA A 230 -4.92 -3.58 16.72
CA ALA A 230 -3.88 -3.29 17.70
C ALA A 230 -4.46 -2.88 19.06
N LEU A 231 -5.48 -2.01 19.07
CA LEU A 231 -6.15 -1.57 20.29
C LEU A 231 -6.94 -2.70 20.97
N HIS A 232 -7.64 -3.53 20.18
CA HIS A 232 -8.35 -4.70 20.71
C HIS A 232 -7.40 -5.74 21.28
N ALA A 233 -6.29 -6.03 20.59
CA ALA A 233 -5.25 -6.91 21.10
C ALA A 233 -4.67 -6.35 22.39
N TYR A 234 -4.36 -5.05 22.45
CA TYR A 234 -3.76 -4.50 23.65
C TYR A 234 -4.58 -4.69 24.95
N GLY A 235 -5.91 -4.83 24.87
CA GLY A 235 -6.95 -4.72 25.92
C GLY A 235 -6.79 -5.38 27.31
N SER A 236 -5.64 -5.96 27.65
CA SER A 236 -5.23 -6.34 29.02
C SER A 236 -3.71 -6.66 29.18
N SER A 237 -2.89 -6.38 28.17
CA SER A 237 -1.51 -6.88 28.10
C SER A 237 -0.49 -5.95 28.79
N GLU A 238 0.38 -6.50 29.64
CA GLU A 238 1.55 -5.77 30.21
C GLU A 238 2.65 -5.46 29.19
N ARG A 239 2.53 -5.93 27.94
CA ARG A 239 3.57 -5.74 26.90
C ARG A 239 3.51 -4.39 26.20
N PRO A 240 4.64 -3.89 25.68
CA PRO A 240 4.68 -2.70 24.84
C PRO A 240 3.74 -2.79 23.63
N PHE A 241 2.85 -1.82 23.48
CA PHE A 241 1.98 -1.67 22.32
C PHE A 241 2.76 -1.64 21.01
N GLY A 242 3.94 -1.03 21.02
CA GLY A 242 4.78 -0.94 19.85
C GLY A 242 5.34 -2.26 19.31
N GLU A 243 5.55 -3.27 20.16
CA GLU A 243 5.93 -4.62 19.68
C GLU A 243 4.77 -5.31 18.96
N LEU A 244 3.57 -5.17 19.52
CA LEU A 244 2.34 -5.73 18.95
C LEU A 244 2.05 -5.09 17.59
N LEU A 245 2.14 -3.76 17.50
CA LEU A 245 1.95 -3.03 16.24
C LEU A 245 2.95 -3.48 15.17
N ARG A 246 4.24 -3.68 15.53
CA ARG A 246 5.25 -4.25 14.61
C ARG A 246 4.90 -5.64 14.14
N GLY A 247 4.44 -6.50 15.05
CA GLY A 247 4.00 -7.84 14.69
C GLY A 247 2.83 -7.82 13.70
N LEU A 248 1.86 -6.94 13.95
CA LEU A 248 0.69 -6.73 13.10
C LEU A 248 1.04 -6.14 11.73
N LEU A 249 1.95 -5.16 11.66
CA LEU A 249 2.46 -4.61 10.39
C LEU A 249 3.17 -5.68 9.56
N ARG A 250 4.04 -6.49 10.18
CA ARG A 250 4.66 -7.64 9.50
C ARG A 250 3.60 -8.62 9.00
N LEU A 251 2.56 -8.90 9.77
CA LEU A 251 1.45 -9.75 9.32
C LEU A 251 0.71 -9.15 8.11
N ASP A 252 0.46 -7.85 8.10
CA ASP A 252 -0.21 -7.16 6.99
C ASP A 252 0.61 -7.28 5.69
N GLU A 253 1.92 -7.02 5.76
CA GLU A 253 2.86 -7.17 4.64
C GLU A 253 2.86 -8.59 4.06
N HIS A 254 2.75 -9.61 4.91
CA HIS A 254 2.84 -11.01 4.49
C HIS A 254 1.51 -11.60 4.00
N THR A 255 0.38 -11.09 4.47
CA THR A 255 -0.91 -11.78 4.30
C THR A 255 -1.78 -11.27 3.17
N ARG A 256 -1.64 -10.00 2.74
CA ARG A 256 -2.59 -9.33 1.82
C ARG A 256 -4.07 -9.52 2.22
N MET A 257 -4.33 -9.98 3.43
CA MET A 257 -5.65 -10.06 4.03
C MET A 257 -5.84 -8.77 4.81
N GLN A 258 -7.07 -8.28 4.85
CA GLN A 258 -7.39 -7.15 5.73
C GLN A 258 -7.13 -7.61 7.16
N LEU A 259 -6.15 -6.99 7.81
CA LEU A 259 -5.64 -7.44 9.10
C LEU A 259 -6.70 -7.45 10.21
N ASP A 260 -7.71 -6.57 10.15
CA ASP A 260 -8.85 -6.61 11.06
C ASP A 260 -9.65 -7.90 10.90
N GLU A 261 -9.82 -8.40 9.68
CA GLU A 261 -10.50 -9.65 9.41
C GLU A 261 -9.67 -10.81 9.96
N LEU A 262 -8.36 -10.84 9.68
CA LEU A 262 -7.43 -11.81 10.26
C LEU A 262 -7.55 -11.84 11.79
N TYR A 263 -7.45 -10.66 12.41
CA TYR A 263 -7.51 -10.53 13.86
C TYR A 263 -8.87 -10.97 14.42
N ARG A 264 -9.99 -10.50 13.82
CA ARG A 264 -11.35 -10.87 14.24
C ARG A 264 -11.60 -12.37 14.15
N LEU A 265 -11.10 -13.02 13.10
CA LEU A 265 -11.27 -14.45 12.89
C LEU A 265 -10.51 -15.27 13.93
N VAL A 266 -9.30 -14.84 14.31
CA VAL A 266 -8.48 -15.61 15.26
C VAL A 266 -8.81 -15.26 16.71
N VAL A 267 -9.02 -13.98 17.05
CA VAL A 267 -9.16 -13.52 18.45
C VAL A 267 -10.29 -14.21 19.19
N GLY A 268 -11.41 -14.51 18.51
CA GLY A 268 -12.54 -15.22 19.12
C GLY A 268 -12.20 -16.63 19.62
N HIS A 269 -11.11 -17.24 19.12
CA HIS A 269 -10.63 -18.55 19.56
C HIS A 269 -9.57 -18.47 20.69
N PHE A 270 -9.17 -17.24 21.06
CA PHE A 270 -8.19 -16.91 22.09
C PHE A 270 -8.76 -15.99 23.17
N GLU A 271 -10.09 -15.85 23.29
CA GLU A 271 -10.73 -14.90 24.22
C GLU A 271 -10.25 -15.10 25.68
N GLU A 272 -10.13 -16.34 26.13
CA GLU A 272 -9.63 -16.69 27.48
C GLU A 272 -8.09 -16.62 27.62
N HIS A 273 -7.36 -16.49 26.51
CA HIS A 273 -5.89 -16.57 26.46
C HIS A 273 -5.26 -15.58 25.45
N GLN A 274 -5.73 -14.33 25.42
CA GLN A 274 -5.25 -13.30 24.48
C GLN A 274 -3.73 -13.11 24.51
N GLU A 275 -3.10 -13.28 25.67
CA GLU A 275 -1.63 -13.22 25.80
C GLU A 275 -0.88 -14.22 24.90
N LEU A 276 -1.45 -15.39 24.62
CA LEU A 276 -0.84 -16.37 23.73
C LEU A 276 -0.88 -15.88 22.28
N LEU A 277 -1.99 -15.26 21.87
CA LEU A 277 -2.12 -14.65 20.55
C LEU A 277 -1.13 -13.51 20.38
N HIS A 278 -0.93 -12.66 21.39
CA HIS A 278 0.08 -11.59 21.33
C HIS A 278 1.49 -12.14 21.14
N LYS A 279 1.83 -13.22 21.85
CA LYS A 279 3.14 -13.87 21.72
C LYS A 279 3.37 -14.38 20.29
N LEU A 280 2.32 -14.85 19.61
CA LEU A 280 2.41 -15.29 18.21
C LEU A 280 2.52 -14.11 17.25
N ILE A 281 1.76 -13.04 17.47
CA ILE A 281 1.83 -11.82 16.65
C ILE A 281 3.24 -11.21 16.71
N VAL A 282 3.85 -11.16 17.90
CA VAL A 282 5.19 -10.58 18.09
C VAL A 282 6.31 -11.54 17.62
N ASP A 283 6.01 -12.82 17.39
CA ASP A 283 6.97 -13.80 16.90
C ASP A 283 7.55 -13.43 15.51
N GLU A 284 8.66 -14.06 15.14
CA GLU A 284 9.24 -13.93 13.80
C GLU A 284 8.57 -14.90 12.81
N ASP A 285 8.11 -16.06 13.28
CA ASP A 285 7.44 -17.04 12.43
C ASP A 285 5.91 -16.93 12.55
N HIS A 286 5.33 -16.15 11.64
CA HIS A 286 3.88 -15.98 11.53
C HIS A 286 3.18 -17.09 10.74
N SER A 287 3.93 -18.01 10.13
CA SER A 287 3.39 -18.96 9.16
C SER A 287 2.17 -19.76 9.69
N PRO A 288 2.18 -20.29 10.94
CA PRO A 288 1.01 -21.00 11.48
C PRO A 288 -0.23 -20.12 11.60
N LEU A 289 -0.05 -18.88 12.08
CA LEU A 289 -1.14 -17.92 12.26
C LEU A 289 -1.75 -17.53 10.92
N ILE A 290 -0.91 -17.26 9.92
CA ILE A 290 -1.34 -16.91 8.57
C ILE A 290 -2.14 -18.04 7.93
N ARG A 291 -1.63 -19.28 7.96
CA ARG A 291 -2.34 -20.44 7.39
C ARG A 291 -3.68 -20.66 8.07
N CYS A 292 -3.71 -20.64 9.41
CA CYS A 292 -4.93 -20.81 10.18
C CYS A 292 -5.95 -19.70 9.84
N ALA A 293 -5.51 -18.44 9.76
CA ALA A 293 -6.38 -17.32 9.44
C ALA A 293 -6.95 -17.40 8.01
N GLN A 294 -6.15 -17.80 7.01
CA GLN A 294 -6.63 -17.98 5.64
C GLN A 294 -7.72 -19.06 5.56
N LYS A 295 -7.54 -20.16 6.30
CA LYS A 295 -8.56 -21.23 6.39
C LYS A 295 -9.83 -20.76 7.10
N LEU A 296 -9.69 -20.02 8.20
CA LEU A 296 -10.81 -19.40 8.92
C LEU A 296 -11.56 -18.39 8.03
N ALA A 297 -10.84 -17.60 7.23
CA ALA A 297 -11.44 -16.64 6.31
C ALA A 297 -12.25 -17.36 5.22
N ALA A 298 -11.70 -18.44 4.66
CA ALA A 298 -12.43 -19.26 3.68
C ALA A 298 -13.71 -19.88 4.28
N LEU A 299 -13.63 -20.38 5.52
CA LEU A 299 -14.79 -20.92 6.24
C LEU A 299 -15.83 -19.82 6.54
N ALA A 300 -15.39 -18.67 7.07
CA ALA A 300 -16.27 -17.54 7.40
C ALA A 300 -16.97 -16.95 6.16
N ALA A 301 -16.27 -16.88 5.02
CA ALA A 301 -16.82 -16.36 3.77
C ALA A 301 -18.00 -17.19 3.23
N ARG A 302 -18.11 -18.48 3.61
CA ARG A 302 -19.29 -19.29 3.30
C ARG A 302 -20.55 -18.87 4.07
N ALA A 303 -20.39 -18.19 5.21
CA ALA A 303 -21.48 -17.81 6.10
C ALA A 303 -22.37 -19.00 6.53
N ASP A 304 -21.78 -20.20 6.66
CA ASP A 304 -22.48 -21.41 7.11
C ASP A 304 -22.66 -21.44 8.64
N GLY A 305 -22.02 -20.52 9.37
CA GLY A 305 -22.10 -20.40 10.82
C GLY A 305 -21.36 -21.52 11.57
N ARG A 306 -20.62 -22.38 10.86
CA ARG A 306 -19.82 -23.43 11.49
C ARG A 306 -18.66 -22.79 12.23
N LYS A 307 -18.52 -23.14 13.51
CA LYS A 307 -17.41 -22.71 14.34
C LYS A 307 -16.48 -23.91 14.55
N PRO A 308 -15.20 -23.82 14.15
CA PRO A 308 -14.26 -24.88 14.42
C PRO A 308 -14.11 -25.05 15.93
N ASN A 309 -14.25 -26.28 16.40
CA ASN A 309 -14.05 -26.63 17.80
C ASN A 309 -12.68 -27.31 17.96
N PRO A 310 -11.62 -26.57 18.33
CA PRO A 310 -10.34 -27.19 18.62
C PRO A 310 -10.51 -28.20 19.76
N LEU A 311 -9.86 -29.36 19.64
CA LEU A 311 -9.92 -30.41 20.66
C LEU A 311 -9.62 -29.85 22.06
N GLY A 312 -10.33 -30.39 23.06
CA GLY A 312 -10.19 -29.99 24.45
C GLY A 312 -8.80 -30.29 25.02
N GLY A 313 -8.41 -29.52 26.03
CA GLY A 313 -7.13 -29.68 26.71
C GLY A 313 -6.97 -31.03 27.43
N SER A 314 -5.72 -31.39 27.74
CA SER A 314 -5.39 -32.56 28.55
C SER A 314 -5.70 -32.34 30.04
N SER A 315 -5.71 -33.42 30.82
CA SER A 315 -5.69 -33.33 32.30
C SER A 315 -4.54 -32.43 32.80
N THR A 316 -4.74 -31.75 33.92
CA THR A 316 -3.75 -30.90 34.59
C THR A 316 -3.07 -31.57 35.79
N GLU A 317 -3.43 -32.80 36.15
CA GLU A 317 -2.93 -33.50 37.35
C GLU A 317 -1.40 -33.68 37.36
N TRP A 318 -0.79 -33.87 36.19
CA TRP A 318 0.67 -34.03 36.06
C TRP A 318 1.45 -32.74 36.33
N ILE A 319 0.79 -31.57 36.31
CA ILE A 319 1.42 -30.25 36.47
C ILE A 319 1.95 -30.06 37.89
N ASP A 320 1.31 -30.67 38.90
CA ASP A 320 1.72 -30.54 40.30
C ASP A 320 3.13 -31.09 40.57
N GLY A 321 3.61 -32.02 39.73
CA GLY A 321 4.97 -32.55 39.78
C GLY A 321 6.07 -31.58 39.30
N TYR A 322 5.71 -30.41 38.78
CA TYR A 322 6.64 -29.41 38.24
C TYR A 322 6.80 -28.20 39.17
N PRO A 323 7.94 -27.47 39.10
CA PRO A 323 8.16 -26.24 39.86
C PRO A 323 7.00 -25.25 39.71
N PRO A 324 6.55 -24.58 40.80
CA PRO A 324 5.44 -23.61 40.77
C PRO A 324 5.57 -22.53 39.70
N THR A 325 6.81 -22.10 39.41
CA THR A 325 7.12 -21.09 38.38
C THR A 325 6.79 -21.52 36.95
N LEU A 326 6.60 -22.82 36.69
CA LEU A 326 6.22 -23.34 35.38
C LEU A 326 4.72 -23.59 35.25
N ARG A 327 3.98 -23.66 36.36
CA ARG A 327 2.57 -24.11 36.36
C ARG A 327 1.67 -23.31 35.40
N PRO A 328 1.70 -21.95 35.37
CA PRO A 328 0.88 -21.20 34.41
C PRO A 328 1.21 -21.52 32.94
N ALA A 329 2.49 -21.78 32.64
CA ALA A 329 2.91 -22.14 31.29
C ALA A 329 2.51 -23.57 30.90
N LEU A 330 2.47 -24.48 31.87
CA LEU A 330 2.04 -25.86 31.70
C LEU A 330 0.51 -25.98 31.62
N GLU A 331 -0.23 -25.17 32.36
CA GLU A 331 -1.69 -25.05 32.28
C GLU A 331 -2.10 -24.54 30.90
N ALA A 332 -1.45 -23.48 30.41
CA ALA A 332 -1.66 -23.01 29.05
C ALA A 332 -1.35 -24.08 27.99
N LEU A 333 -0.30 -24.89 28.21
CA LEU A 333 0.05 -25.99 27.32
C LEU A 333 -0.97 -27.14 27.38
N ALA A 334 -1.44 -27.50 28.57
CA ALA A 334 -2.49 -28.49 28.80
C ALA A 334 -3.80 -28.08 28.13
N TRP A 335 -4.19 -26.81 28.24
CA TRP A 335 -5.32 -26.25 27.51
C TRP A 335 -5.15 -26.32 25.98
N ALA A 336 -3.94 -26.05 25.49
CA ALA A 336 -3.66 -25.95 24.06
C ALA A 336 -3.49 -27.29 23.34
N SER A 337 -3.14 -28.37 24.04
CA SER A 337 -2.75 -29.63 23.39
C SER A 337 -3.09 -30.88 24.21
N PRO A 338 -3.62 -31.95 23.58
CA PRO A 338 -3.80 -33.24 24.26
C PRO A 338 -2.46 -33.91 24.61
N ASP A 339 -1.37 -33.59 23.89
CA ASP A 339 -0.02 -34.14 24.12
C ASP A 339 0.82 -33.28 25.07
N ALA A 340 0.19 -32.39 25.84
CA ALA A 340 0.87 -31.38 26.66
C ALA A 340 1.89 -31.98 27.64
N GLU A 341 1.54 -33.07 28.32
CA GLU A 341 2.43 -33.75 29.27
C GLU A 341 3.72 -34.24 28.58
N ALA A 342 3.58 -34.90 27.43
CA ALA A 342 4.71 -35.39 26.67
C ALA A 342 5.58 -34.23 26.13
N MET A 343 4.96 -33.12 25.70
CA MET A 343 5.66 -31.91 25.29
C MET A 343 6.43 -31.27 26.46
N ALA A 344 5.78 -31.13 27.62
CA ALA A 344 6.38 -30.60 28.84
C ALA A 344 7.56 -31.45 29.30
N HIS A 345 7.38 -32.77 29.38
CA HIS A 345 8.44 -33.71 29.76
C HIS A 345 9.65 -33.61 28.82
N ARG A 346 9.43 -33.54 27.49
CA ARG A 346 10.52 -33.32 26.52
C ARG A 346 11.23 -31.99 26.73
N ALA A 347 10.50 -30.92 27.02
CA ALA A 347 11.07 -29.59 27.25
C ALA A 347 11.87 -29.52 28.56
N VAL A 348 11.38 -30.15 29.62
CA VAL A 348 12.03 -30.20 30.94
C VAL A 348 13.23 -31.13 30.93
N ARG A 349 13.17 -32.30 30.28
CA ARG A 349 14.31 -33.24 30.14
C ARG A 349 15.53 -32.59 29.47
N ARG A 350 15.33 -31.58 28.61
CA ARG A 350 16.46 -30.81 28.03
C ARG A 350 17.19 -29.95 29.05
N LEU A 351 16.52 -29.53 30.12
CA LEU A 351 17.10 -28.73 31.21
C LEU A 351 17.60 -29.61 32.35
N VAL A 352 16.81 -30.62 32.71
CA VAL A 352 17.14 -31.67 33.67
C VAL A 352 17.71 -32.84 32.87
N ARG A 353 18.96 -32.68 32.43
CA ARG A 353 19.68 -33.82 31.87
C ARG A 353 19.84 -34.85 32.98
N ASP A 354 19.43 -36.07 32.71
CA ASP A 354 19.64 -37.18 33.65
C ASP A 354 21.14 -37.34 33.93
N SER A 355 21.46 -37.82 35.14
CA SER A 355 22.84 -37.99 35.59
C SER A 355 23.66 -38.91 34.67
N ALA A 356 23.00 -39.86 34.01
CA ALA A 356 23.61 -40.77 33.04
C ALA A 356 24.07 -40.03 31.75
N SER A 357 23.23 -39.14 31.20
CA SER A 357 23.52 -38.32 30.04
C SER A 357 24.63 -37.33 30.33
N LEU A 358 24.61 -36.68 31.50
CA LEU A 358 25.70 -35.80 31.95
C LEU A 358 27.01 -36.57 32.13
N SER A 359 26.96 -37.79 32.67
CA SER A 359 28.15 -38.65 32.80
C SER A 359 28.72 -39.04 31.43
N THR A 360 27.85 -39.40 30.48
CA THR A 360 28.26 -39.72 29.10
C THR A 360 28.90 -38.52 28.40
N GLU A 361 28.33 -37.32 28.56
CA GLU A 361 28.89 -36.08 28.01
C GLU A 361 30.23 -35.72 28.67
N ARG A 362 30.36 -35.91 30.00
CA ARG A 362 31.60 -35.71 30.74
C ARG A 362 32.72 -36.59 30.18
N ASP A 363 32.46 -37.88 30.02
CA ASP A 363 33.46 -38.85 29.55
C ASP A 363 33.88 -38.55 28.10
N LYS A 364 32.93 -38.12 27.26
CA LYS A 364 33.21 -37.65 25.90
C LYS A 364 34.04 -36.36 25.90
N LEU A 365 33.77 -35.40 26.77
CA LEU A 365 34.56 -34.16 26.86
C LEU A 365 35.99 -34.44 27.35
N HIS A 366 36.17 -35.34 28.32
CA HIS A 366 37.50 -35.77 28.77
C HIS A 366 38.35 -36.32 27.63
N SER A 367 37.78 -37.21 26.79
CA SER A 367 38.52 -37.73 25.62
C SER A 367 38.84 -36.66 24.57
N LEU A 368 37.93 -35.71 24.32
CA LEU A 368 38.13 -34.67 23.30
C LEU A 368 39.08 -33.54 23.73
N ILE A 369 39.25 -33.30 25.04
CA ILE A 369 40.11 -32.22 25.56
C ILE A 369 41.60 -32.51 25.33
N ALA A 370 41.98 -33.79 25.28
CA ALA A 370 43.36 -34.21 25.00
C ALA A 370 43.85 -33.64 23.66
N ASP A 371 43.00 -33.74 22.63
CA ASP A 371 43.35 -33.39 21.24
C ASP A 371 42.95 -31.96 20.84
N ALA A 372 42.13 -31.26 21.63
CA ALA A 372 41.71 -29.89 21.33
C ALA A 372 42.79 -28.87 21.72
N GLU A 373 43.04 -27.82 20.93
CA GLU A 373 43.98 -26.74 21.28
C GLU A 373 43.30 -25.37 21.41
N GLY A 374 44.01 -24.42 22.05
CA GLY A 374 43.62 -23.01 22.17
C GLY A 374 42.22 -22.78 22.76
N THR A 375 41.46 -21.88 22.14
CA THR A 375 40.10 -21.47 22.58
C THR A 375 39.14 -22.65 22.70
N ARG A 376 39.26 -23.66 21.81
CA ARG A 376 38.39 -24.84 21.83
C ARG A 376 38.62 -25.69 23.08
N ARG A 377 39.88 -25.92 23.47
CA ARG A 377 40.25 -26.62 24.71
C ARG A 377 39.67 -25.91 25.93
N HIS A 378 39.83 -24.59 25.99
CA HIS A 378 39.32 -23.77 27.10
C HIS A 378 37.78 -23.80 27.22
N MET A 379 37.04 -23.74 26.11
CA MET A 379 35.58 -23.88 26.11
C MET A 379 35.13 -25.27 26.58
N MET A 380 35.81 -26.33 26.14
CA MET A 380 35.51 -27.70 26.57
C MET A 380 35.82 -27.93 28.05
N GLN A 381 36.93 -27.40 28.56
CA GLN A 381 37.28 -27.44 29.98
C GLN A 381 36.25 -26.69 30.83
N THR A 382 35.86 -25.47 30.43
CA THR A 382 34.80 -24.71 31.12
C THR A 382 33.48 -25.48 31.14
N ARG A 383 33.11 -26.13 30.02
CA ARG A 383 31.91 -26.96 29.92
C ARG A 383 32.00 -28.20 30.82
N LEU A 384 33.15 -28.88 30.83
CA LEU A 384 33.41 -30.06 31.65
C LEU A 384 33.31 -29.72 33.15
N THR A 385 33.97 -28.65 33.60
CA THR A 385 33.87 -28.15 34.99
C THR A 385 32.41 -27.88 35.37
N SER A 386 31.61 -27.29 34.46
CA SER A 386 30.19 -27.06 34.69
C SER A 386 29.39 -28.37 34.83
N ILE A 387 29.70 -29.40 34.04
CA ILE A 387 29.05 -30.71 34.12
C ILE A 387 29.44 -31.44 35.41
N GLU A 388 30.72 -31.43 35.77
CA GLU A 388 31.21 -32.05 37.00
C GLU A 388 30.64 -31.37 38.25
N ALA A 389 30.46 -30.05 38.23
CA ALA A 389 29.76 -29.34 39.30
C ALA A 389 28.28 -29.78 39.43
N ARG A 390 27.59 -30.01 38.30
CA ARG A 390 26.20 -30.49 38.27
C ARG A 390 26.05 -31.97 38.65
N LEU A 391 27.06 -32.79 38.41
CA LEU A 391 27.06 -34.19 38.86
C LEU A 391 27.33 -34.31 40.37
N ARG A 392 28.06 -33.35 40.96
CA ARG A 392 28.43 -33.34 42.38
C ARG A 392 27.35 -32.76 43.31
N GLY A 393 26.42 -31.97 42.79
CA GLY A 393 25.31 -31.42 43.57
C GLY A 393 23.99 -31.56 42.82
N SER A 394 22.89 -31.64 43.57
CA SER A 394 21.56 -31.31 43.05
C SER A 394 21.59 -29.84 42.63
N ALA A 395 22.05 -29.55 41.42
CA ALA A 395 22.08 -28.20 40.91
C ALA A 395 20.63 -27.74 40.71
N GLU A 396 20.08 -27.05 41.72
CA GLU A 396 18.80 -26.38 41.62
C GLU A 396 18.78 -25.54 40.33
N ILE A 397 17.71 -25.67 39.56
CA ILE A 397 17.58 -24.94 38.30
C ILE A 397 17.45 -23.46 38.65
N SER A 398 18.37 -22.64 38.16
CA SER A 398 18.34 -21.20 38.46
C SER A 398 17.00 -20.57 38.06
N PRO A 399 16.49 -19.58 38.82
CA PRO A 399 15.23 -18.90 38.51
C PRO A 399 15.16 -18.36 37.08
N SER A 400 16.28 -17.83 36.56
CA SER A 400 16.40 -17.35 35.17
C SER A 400 16.18 -18.45 34.12
N ARG A 401 16.62 -19.69 34.38
CA ARG A 401 16.41 -20.83 33.48
C ARG A 401 14.98 -21.33 33.54
N LEU A 402 14.36 -21.34 34.73
CA LEU A 402 12.94 -21.65 34.88
C LEU A 402 12.07 -20.62 34.15
N ALA A 403 12.36 -19.32 34.30
CA ALA A 403 11.67 -18.27 33.56
C ALA A 403 11.86 -18.41 32.03
N SER A 404 13.07 -18.74 31.57
CA SER A 404 13.32 -19.04 30.14
C SER A 404 12.56 -20.28 29.65
N LEU A 405 12.43 -21.33 30.48
CA LEU A 405 11.61 -22.49 30.16
C LEU A 405 10.13 -22.13 30.10
N ALA A 406 9.60 -21.42 31.09
CA ALA A 406 8.21 -20.96 31.11
C ALA A 406 7.87 -20.18 29.84
N ARG A 407 8.71 -19.23 29.43
CA ARG A 407 8.53 -18.50 28.16
C ARG A 407 8.49 -19.42 26.93
N ARG A 408 9.37 -20.43 26.87
CA ARG A 408 9.38 -21.41 25.76
C ARG A 408 8.15 -22.31 25.77
N LEU A 409 7.68 -22.74 26.94
CA LEU A 409 6.46 -23.53 27.11
C LEU A 409 5.23 -22.71 26.71
N GLN A 410 5.12 -21.46 27.13
CA GLN A 410 4.05 -20.55 26.70
C GLN A 410 4.05 -20.33 25.19
N ARG A 411 5.22 -20.12 24.57
CA ARG A 411 5.34 -20.03 23.11
C ARG A 411 4.85 -21.33 22.45
N ARG A 412 5.26 -22.49 22.95
CA ARG A 412 4.80 -23.78 22.41
C ARG A 412 3.31 -23.99 22.63
N ALA A 413 2.74 -23.56 23.75
CA ALA A 413 1.30 -23.59 24.01
C ALA A 413 0.55 -22.75 22.98
N ALA A 414 1.01 -21.52 22.70
CA ALA A 414 0.42 -20.67 21.68
C ALA A 414 0.44 -21.32 20.29
N ILE A 415 1.60 -21.86 19.88
CA ILE A 415 1.74 -22.56 18.59
C ILE A 415 0.84 -23.80 18.55
N ALA A 416 0.85 -24.63 19.59
CA ALA A 416 0.04 -25.84 19.67
C ALA A 416 -1.46 -25.52 19.61
N ARG A 417 -1.89 -24.39 20.20
CA ARG A 417 -3.27 -23.92 20.10
C ARG A 417 -3.64 -23.55 18.67
N VAL A 418 -2.77 -22.83 17.96
CA VAL A 418 -2.99 -22.52 16.54
C VAL A 418 -2.98 -23.79 15.70
N GLU A 419 -2.08 -24.74 15.95
CA GLU A 419 -2.04 -26.04 15.27
C GLU A 419 -3.36 -26.83 15.50
N ALA A 420 -3.88 -26.84 16.73
CA ALA A 420 -5.14 -27.49 17.08
C ALA A 420 -6.35 -26.80 16.42
N LEU A 421 -6.35 -25.46 16.39
CA LEU A 421 -7.37 -24.68 15.70
C LEU A 421 -7.29 -24.91 14.18
N GLU A 422 -6.09 -24.88 13.59
CA GLU A 422 -5.85 -25.15 12.17
C GLU A 422 -6.39 -26.54 11.79
N ALA A 423 -6.13 -27.57 12.61
CA ALA A 423 -6.65 -28.91 12.39
C ALA A 423 -8.19 -28.99 12.49
N ALA A 424 -8.80 -28.30 13.46
CA ALA A 424 -10.26 -28.23 13.55
C ALA A 424 -10.87 -27.48 12.36
N VAL A 425 -10.23 -26.40 11.91
CA VAL A 425 -10.64 -25.69 10.71
C VAL A 425 -10.47 -26.57 9.47
N ASP A 426 -9.42 -27.38 9.36
CA ASP A 426 -9.24 -28.30 8.24
C ASP A 426 -10.38 -29.30 8.12
N VAL A 427 -10.86 -29.85 9.24
CA VAL A 427 -12.03 -30.74 9.26
C VAL A 427 -13.29 -30.00 8.80
N GLU A 428 -13.59 -28.84 9.40
CA GLU A 428 -14.79 -28.07 9.07
C GLU A 428 -14.77 -27.52 7.64
N LEU A 429 -13.64 -26.98 7.21
CA LEU A 429 -13.45 -26.47 5.85
C LEU A 429 -13.53 -27.61 4.84
N SER A 430 -12.96 -28.78 5.11
CA SER A 430 -13.11 -29.96 4.25
C SER A 430 -14.58 -30.35 4.09
N ALA A 431 -15.33 -30.46 5.20
CA ALA A 431 -16.75 -30.76 5.16
C ALA A 431 -17.55 -29.69 4.40
N SER A 432 -17.22 -28.42 4.62
CA SER A 432 -17.84 -27.27 3.94
C SER A 432 -17.54 -27.26 2.43
N MET A 433 -16.32 -27.63 2.05
CA MET A 433 -15.90 -27.77 0.65
C MET A 433 -16.53 -28.98 -0.03
N ALA A 434 -16.65 -30.12 0.63
CA ALA A 434 -17.37 -31.29 0.13
C ALA A 434 -18.81 -30.93 -0.26
N GLU A 435 -19.51 -30.22 0.63
CA GLU A 435 -20.88 -29.73 0.40
C GLU A 435 -20.95 -28.75 -0.76
N LEU A 436 -20.06 -27.74 -0.79
CA LEU A 436 -19.99 -26.75 -1.86
C LEU A 436 -19.81 -27.40 -3.25
N LEU A 437 -18.81 -28.29 -3.32
CA LEU A 437 -18.39 -28.94 -4.55
C LEU A 437 -19.34 -30.07 -4.94
N ARG A 438 -20.18 -30.54 -4.01
CA ARG A 438 -21.09 -31.69 -4.17
C ARG A 438 -20.33 -32.97 -4.48
N ILE A 439 -19.29 -33.22 -3.70
CA ILE A 439 -18.43 -34.40 -3.76
C ILE A 439 -18.25 -34.95 -2.34
N GLU A 440 -17.94 -36.23 -2.22
CA GLU A 440 -17.75 -36.88 -0.92
C GLU A 440 -16.44 -36.43 -0.27
N ASP A 441 -15.34 -36.53 -1.03
CA ASP A 441 -14.00 -36.13 -0.58
C ASP A 441 -13.57 -34.83 -1.27
N PRO A 442 -13.34 -33.74 -0.52
CA PRO A 442 -12.82 -32.51 -1.09
C PRO A 442 -11.39 -32.75 -1.60
N PRO A 443 -11.01 -32.14 -2.74
CA PRO A 443 -9.71 -32.34 -3.30
C PRO A 443 -8.63 -31.68 -2.43
N ALA A 444 -7.44 -32.28 -2.35
CA ALA A 444 -6.33 -31.79 -1.53
C ALA A 444 -5.99 -30.30 -1.78
N TRP A 445 -6.19 -29.83 -3.02
CA TRP A 445 -5.95 -28.43 -3.37
C TRP A 445 -6.80 -27.44 -2.57
N SER A 446 -7.94 -27.85 -1.99
CA SER A 446 -8.81 -26.93 -1.23
C SER A 446 -8.18 -26.44 0.07
N LEU A 447 -7.18 -27.16 0.58
CA LEU A 447 -6.43 -26.81 1.80
C LEU A 447 -5.01 -26.31 1.49
N GLU A 448 -4.58 -26.31 0.23
CA GLU A 448 -3.26 -25.82 -0.14
C GLU A 448 -3.15 -24.31 0.14
N PRO A 449 -2.05 -23.83 0.75
CA PRO A 449 -1.87 -22.41 1.08
C PRO A 449 -2.10 -21.47 -0.11
N ARG A 450 -1.68 -21.91 -1.29
CA ARG A 450 -1.84 -21.14 -2.53
C ARG A 450 -3.30 -20.96 -2.94
N THR A 451 -4.14 -21.98 -2.77
CA THR A 451 -5.56 -21.91 -3.08
C THR A 451 -6.32 -21.11 -2.02
N LEU A 452 -5.92 -21.23 -0.75
CA LEU A 452 -6.56 -20.49 0.35
C LEU A 452 -6.50 -18.97 0.16
N LYS A 453 -5.44 -18.45 -0.48
CA LYS A 453 -5.33 -17.04 -0.88
C LYS A 453 -6.49 -16.55 -1.75
N VAL A 454 -7.04 -17.40 -2.62
CA VAL A 454 -8.15 -17.04 -3.52
C VAL A 454 -9.51 -17.53 -3.04
N LEU A 455 -9.54 -18.56 -2.18
CA LEU A 455 -10.79 -19.18 -1.77
C LEU A 455 -11.68 -18.23 -0.96
N ALA A 456 -11.14 -17.56 0.07
CA ALA A 456 -11.94 -16.61 0.86
C ALA A 456 -12.45 -15.44 -0.01
N PRO A 457 -11.61 -14.79 -0.85
CA PRO A 457 -12.07 -13.71 -1.73
C PRO A 457 -13.10 -14.14 -2.77
N LEU A 458 -13.03 -15.37 -3.28
CA LEU A 458 -14.03 -15.91 -4.22
C LEU A 458 -15.39 -16.13 -3.54
N LEU A 459 -15.36 -16.66 -2.31
CA LEU A 459 -16.55 -16.95 -1.52
C LEU A 459 -17.17 -15.67 -0.94
N SER A 460 -16.38 -14.62 -0.71
CA SER A 460 -16.86 -13.33 -0.23
C SER A 460 -17.59 -12.51 -1.31
N LEU A 461 -17.38 -12.80 -2.60
CA LEU A 461 -18.15 -12.22 -3.70
C LEU A 461 -19.65 -12.37 -3.46
N SER A 462 -20.50 -11.50 -4.02
CA SER A 462 -21.94 -11.53 -3.79
C SER A 462 -22.73 -11.99 -5.03
N GLY A 463 -23.98 -12.40 -4.81
CA GLY A 463 -24.96 -12.66 -5.88
C GLY A 463 -24.49 -13.65 -6.95
N GLN A 464 -24.53 -13.23 -8.20
CA GLN A 464 -24.20 -14.09 -9.36
C GLN A 464 -22.69 -14.39 -9.46
N SER A 465 -21.82 -13.48 -9.01
CA SER A 465 -20.38 -13.69 -9.02
C SER A 465 -19.99 -14.84 -8.07
N ARG A 466 -20.57 -14.90 -6.86
CA ARG A 466 -20.40 -16.04 -5.95
C ARG A 466 -20.79 -17.34 -6.63
N LYS A 467 -22.01 -17.43 -7.16
CA LYS A 467 -22.52 -18.64 -7.84
C LYS A 467 -21.63 -19.10 -8.98
N LEU A 468 -21.06 -18.16 -9.75
CA LEU A 468 -20.13 -18.47 -10.83
C LEU A 468 -18.80 -19.02 -10.28
N ALA A 469 -18.26 -18.42 -9.22
CA ALA A 469 -17.07 -18.92 -8.53
C ALA A 469 -17.27 -20.35 -8.03
N GLU A 470 -18.40 -20.62 -7.35
CA GLU A 470 -18.75 -21.97 -6.88
C GLU A 470 -18.86 -22.98 -8.02
N ARG A 471 -19.43 -22.58 -9.17
CA ARG A 471 -19.51 -23.42 -10.36
C ARG A 471 -18.13 -23.74 -10.93
N LEU A 472 -17.24 -22.77 -11.02
CA LEU A 472 -15.86 -22.97 -11.49
C LEU A 472 -15.07 -23.89 -10.56
N LEU A 473 -15.19 -23.72 -9.24
CA LEU A 473 -14.56 -24.60 -8.26
C LEU A 473 -15.08 -26.04 -8.37
N ARG A 474 -16.39 -26.22 -8.59
CA ARG A 474 -16.98 -27.55 -8.84
C ARG A 474 -16.43 -28.20 -10.11
N VAL A 475 -16.39 -27.46 -11.21
CA VAL A 475 -15.83 -27.95 -12.48
C VAL A 475 -14.36 -28.32 -12.32
N ARG A 476 -13.59 -27.51 -11.61
CA ARG A 476 -12.17 -27.76 -11.29
C ARG A 476 -11.93 -28.98 -10.41
N SER A 477 -12.94 -29.43 -9.68
CA SER A 477 -12.88 -30.65 -8.87
C SER A 477 -13.01 -31.93 -9.71
N GLY A 478 -13.50 -31.81 -10.95
CA GLY A 478 -13.56 -32.90 -11.93
C GLY A 478 -12.29 -33.03 -12.78
N PRO A 479 -12.29 -33.95 -13.77
CA PRO A 479 -11.21 -34.04 -14.75
C PRO A 479 -11.21 -32.82 -15.71
N PRO A 480 -10.05 -32.43 -16.28
CA PRO A 480 -10.00 -31.41 -17.31
C PRO A 480 -10.74 -31.85 -18.59
N PRO A 481 -11.19 -30.90 -19.44
CA PRO A 481 -10.99 -29.45 -19.33
C PRO A 481 -11.86 -28.80 -18.23
N TRP A 482 -11.30 -27.82 -17.53
CA TRP A 482 -11.95 -27.14 -16.40
C TRP A 482 -12.68 -25.84 -16.77
N ASP A 483 -13.12 -25.73 -18.02
CA ASP A 483 -13.84 -24.56 -18.53
C ASP A 483 -15.36 -24.78 -18.55
N LEU A 484 -16.13 -23.73 -18.88
CA LEU A 484 -17.59 -23.76 -18.89
C LEU A 484 -18.16 -23.85 -20.32
N ARG A 485 -17.61 -24.72 -21.17
CA ARG A 485 -18.09 -24.91 -22.57
C ARG A 485 -19.58 -25.24 -22.67
N ASP A 486 -20.14 -25.84 -21.62
CA ASP A 486 -21.56 -26.21 -21.48
C ASP A 486 -22.49 -25.02 -21.18
N ALA A 487 -21.95 -23.87 -20.78
CA ALA A 487 -22.76 -22.69 -20.48
C ALA A 487 -23.39 -22.11 -21.74
N ALA A 488 -24.68 -21.76 -21.70
CA ALA A 488 -25.44 -21.28 -22.86
C ALA A 488 -24.80 -20.06 -23.57
N GLY A 489 -24.19 -19.13 -22.82
CA GLY A 489 -23.45 -18.00 -23.38
C GLY A 489 -22.23 -18.44 -24.20
N ASN A 490 -21.44 -19.36 -23.67
CA ASN A 490 -20.28 -19.96 -24.34
C ASN A 490 -20.70 -20.79 -25.55
N ILE A 491 -21.74 -21.62 -25.46
CA ILE A 491 -22.27 -22.38 -26.60
C ILE A 491 -22.68 -21.46 -27.76
N ARG A 492 -23.41 -20.38 -27.46
CA ARG A 492 -23.81 -19.41 -28.50
C ARG A 492 -22.59 -18.75 -29.15
N PHE A 493 -21.59 -18.36 -28.34
CA PHE A 493 -20.37 -17.76 -28.85
C PHE A 493 -19.59 -18.73 -29.75
N LEU A 494 -19.39 -19.97 -29.32
CA LEU A 494 -18.70 -21.01 -30.09
C LEU A 494 -19.37 -21.25 -31.45
N ARG A 495 -20.70 -21.40 -31.48
CA ARG A 495 -21.46 -21.52 -32.74
C ARG A 495 -21.29 -20.29 -33.64
N ALA A 496 -21.26 -19.10 -33.05
CA ALA A 496 -21.07 -17.86 -33.78
C ALA A 496 -19.65 -17.77 -34.39
N MET A 497 -18.63 -18.30 -33.70
CA MET A 497 -17.26 -18.40 -34.20
C MET A 497 -17.14 -19.41 -35.35
N GLU A 498 -17.75 -20.59 -35.18
CA GLU A 498 -17.83 -21.62 -36.22
C GLU A 498 -18.50 -21.10 -37.50
N GLN A 499 -19.62 -20.38 -37.37
CA GLN A 499 -20.32 -19.74 -38.50
C GLN A 499 -19.46 -18.69 -39.23
N ARG A 500 -18.45 -18.13 -38.57
CA ARG A 500 -17.48 -17.19 -39.16
C ARG A 500 -16.25 -17.89 -39.73
N GLY A 501 -16.18 -19.22 -39.65
CA GLY A 501 -15.04 -20.01 -40.09
C GLY A 501 -13.82 -19.93 -39.17
N VAL A 502 -14.00 -19.52 -37.91
CA VAL A 502 -12.93 -19.53 -36.90
C VAL A 502 -12.84 -20.93 -36.30
N ASP A 503 -11.68 -21.57 -36.43
CA ASP A 503 -11.37 -22.85 -35.79
C ASP A 503 -11.04 -22.62 -34.31
N MET A 504 -11.95 -23.00 -33.43
CA MET A 504 -11.81 -22.81 -31.98
C MET A 504 -10.95 -23.88 -31.31
N GLN A 505 -10.56 -24.97 -31.99
CA GLN A 505 -9.84 -26.07 -31.36
C GLN A 505 -8.49 -25.63 -30.75
N PRO A 506 -7.61 -24.88 -31.45
CA PRO A 506 -6.32 -24.45 -30.88
C PRO A 506 -6.47 -23.60 -29.62
N TRP A 507 -7.52 -22.78 -29.57
CA TRP A 507 -7.87 -21.92 -28.45
C TRP A 507 -8.36 -22.72 -27.24
N LEU A 508 -9.26 -23.67 -27.48
CA LEU A 508 -9.89 -24.48 -26.43
C LEU A 508 -8.88 -25.45 -25.80
N GLU A 509 -8.13 -26.17 -26.63
CA GLU A 509 -7.21 -27.23 -26.21
C GLU A 509 -5.81 -26.72 -25.85
N GLY A 510 -5.49 -25.46 -26.15
CA GLY A 510 -4.17 -24.88 -25.86
C GLY A 510 -3.04 -25.64 -26.56
N THR A 511 -3.25 -26.03 -27.83
CA THR A 511 -2.32 -26.90 -28.57
C THR A 511 -0.96 -26.24 -28.85
N ILE A 512 -0.90 -24.91 -28.83
CA ILE A 512 0.33 -24.15 -29.04
C ILE A 512 1.06 -23.99 -27.71
N GLN A 513 2.32 -24.43 -27.69
CA GLN A 513 3.24 -24.22 -26.59
C GLN A 513 4.62 -23.84 -27.13
N HIS A 514 5.31 -22.90 -26.48
CA HIS A 514 6.68 -22.57 -26.81
C HIS A 514 7.61 -22.86 -25.64
N SER A 515 8.78 -23.41 -25.96
CA SER A 515 9.88 -23.55 -25.01
C SER A 515 10.98 -22.60 -25.44
N VAL A 516 11.26 -21.57 -24.64
CA VAL A 516 12.28 -20.56 -24.94
C VAL A 516 13.42 -20.68 -23.93
N LYS A 517 14.67 -20.66 -24.40
CA LYS A 517 15.85 -20.63 -23.53
C LYS A 517 16.39 -19.20 -23.48
N ARG A 518 16.41 -18.59 -22.30
CA ARG A 518 16.95 -17.24 -22.04
C ARG A 518 17.90 -17.32 -20.87
N ASN A 519 19.13 -16.81 -21.04
CA ASN A 519 20.17 -16.84 -20.00
C ASN A 519 20.40 -18.25 -19.40
N GLY A 520 20.32 -19.29 -20.24
CA GLY A 520 20.45 -20.68 -19.79
C GLY A 520 19.19 -21.29 -19.16
N ILE A 521 18.19 -20.50 -18.78
CA ILE A 521 16.95 -20.95 -18.13
C ILE A 521 15.89 -21.26 -19.19
N ARG A 522 15.32 -22.45 -19.12
CA ARG A 522 14.18 -22.87 -19.95
C ARG A 522 12.90 -22.24 -19.39
N HIS A 523 12.16 -21.60 -20.28
CA HIS A 523 10.84 -21.06 -20.00
C HIS A 523 9.80 -21.74 -20.89
N GLN A 524 8.60 -21.94 -20.37
CA GLN A 524 7.45 -22.50 -21.09
C GLN A 524 6.37 -21.44 -21.23
N LEU A 525 5.92 -21.20 -22.46
CA LEU A 525 4.84 -20.28 -22.79
C LEU A 525 3.62 -21.07 -23.27
N ALA A 526 2.50 -20.95 -22.58
CA ALA A 526 1.26 -21.66 -22.90
C ALA A 526 0.01 -20.94 -22.36
N LEU A 527 -1.16 -21.23 -22.95
CA LEU A 527 -2.45 -20.81 -22.39
C LEU A 527 -2.73 -21.60 -21.10
N GLU A 528 -3.16 -20.91 -20.05
CA GLU A 528 -3.53 -21.51 -18.77
C GLU A 528 -4.92 -22.14 -18.85
N PRO A 529 -5.06 -23.45 -18.54
CA PRO A 529 -6.36 -24.10 -18.40
C PRO A 529 -6.88 -24.13 -16.94
N ASP A 530 -6.05 -23.93 -15.92
CA ASP A 530 -6.46 -24.04 -14.52
C ASP A 530 -7.14 -22.75 -14.01
N PRO A 531 -8.46 -22.77 -13.69
CA PRO A 531 -9.13 -21.61 -13.10
C PRO A 531 -8.49 -21.13 -11.79
N LEU A 532 -7.93 -22.01 -10.95
CA LEU A 532 -7.27 -21.60 -9.70
C LEU A 532 -6.04 -20.74 -9.97
N GLU A 533 -5.31 -21.06 -11.04
CA GLU A 533 -4.18 -20.26 -11.47
C GLU A 533 -4.64 -18.91 -12.05
N ILE A 534 -5.70 -18.92 -12.85
CA ILE A 534 -6.30 -17.68 -13.41
C ILE A 534 -6.78 -16.75 -12.28
N PHE A 535 -7.34 -17.29 -11.20
CA PHE A 535 -7.72 -16.50 -10.03
C PHE A 535 -6.53 -15.81 -9.35
N LEU A 536 -5.33 -16.38 -9.48
CA LEU A 536 -4.07 -15.81 -8.98
C LEU A 536 -3.40 -14.86 -9.98
N MET A 537 -4.00 -14.56 -11.14
CA MET A 537 -3.35 -13.75 -12.16
C MET A 537 -2.94 -12.36 -11.67
N GLY A 538 -3.73 -11.75 -10.79
CA GLY A 538 -3.37 -10.49 -10.16
C GLY A 538 -2.25 -10.64 -9.13
N ASP A 539 -2.33 -11.67 -8.27
CA ASP A 539 -1.36 -11.92 -7.18
C ASP A 539 0.08 -12.06 -7.70
N HIS A 540 0.24 -12.65 -8.89
CA HIS A 540 1.55 -12.77 -9.52
C HIS A 540 2.20 -11.43 -9.88
N PHE A 541 1.46 -10.33 -10.04
CA PHE A 541 2.01 -9.04 -10.54
C PHE A 541 1.46 -7.82 -9.80
N ASP A 542 0.86 -8.03 -8.63
CA ASP A 542 0.35 -6.99 -7.73
C ASP A 542 -0.60 -6.01 -8.41
N THR A 543 -1.47 -6.53 -9.28
CA THR A 543 -2.41 -5.71 -10.04
C THR A 543 -3.75 -5.61 -9.32
N CYS A 544 -4.65 -4.74 -9.80
CA CYS A 544 -6.02 -4.62 -9.29
C CYS A 544 -6.88 -5.90 -9.39
N LEU A 545 -6.35 -6.95 -10.04
CA LEU A 545 -6.96 -8.29 -10.13
C LEU A 545 -6.50 -9.22 -9.00
N SER A 546 -5.68 -8.76 -8.06
CA SER A 546 -5.21 -9.58 -6.94
C SER A 546 -6.36 -9.93 -6.00
N PRO A 547 -6.26 -11.02 -5.25
CA PRO A 547 -7.24 -11.33 -4.20
C PRO A 547 -7.44 -10.12 -3.28
N ASN A 548 -8.68 -9.89 -2.82
CA ASN A 548 -9.11 -8.71 -2.05
C ASN A 548 -9.03 -7.35 -2.76
N SER A 549 -8.59 -7.28 -4.02
CA SER A 549 -8.61 -6.02 -4.79
C SER A 549 -9.98 -5.76 -5.40
N PHE A 550 -10.27 -4.48 -5.68
CA PHE A 550 -11.59 -4.04 -6.16
C PHE A 550 -12.02 -4.63 -7.51
N ASN A 551 -11.08 -5.02 -8.38
CA ASN A 551 -11.37 -5.69 -9.66
C ASN A 551 -11.22 -7.21 -9.61
N PHE A 552 -11.04 -7.81 -8.43
CA PHE A 552 -10.87 -9.27 -8.30
C PHE A 552 -12.01 -10.05 -8.95
N PHE A 553 -13.25 -9.56 -8.91
CA PHE A 553 -14.39 -10.21 -9.58
C PHE A 553 -14.17 -10.52 -11.07
N SER A 554 -13.29 -9.76 -11.74
CA SER A 554 -13.00 -9.89 -13.17
C SER A 554 -12.26 -11.19 -13.50
N VAL A 555 -11.54 -11.80 -12.55
CA VAL A 555 -10.88 -13.10 -12.75
C VAL A 555 -11.87 -14.22 -13.06
N LEU A 556 -13.12 -14.08 -12.59
CA LEU A 556 -14.19 -15.02 -12.92
C LEU A 556 -14.54 -14.99 -14.40
N ALA A 557 -14.60 -13.81 -15.01
CA ALA A 557 -14.86 -13.70 -16.45
C ALA A 557 -13.69 -14.26 -17.25
N ASN A 558 -12.45 -14.01 -16.81
CA ASN A 558 -11.25 -14.54 -17.46
C ASN A 558 -11.15 -16.07 -17.41
N ALA A 559 -11.78 -16.72 -16.42
CA ALA A 559 -11.86 -18.18 -16.29
C ALA A 559 -13.13 -18.79 -16.92
N ALA A 560 -14.28 -18.11 -16.82
CA ALA A 560 -15.58 -18.64 -17.21
C ALA A 560 -15.95 -18.36 -18.67
N ASP A 561 -15.61 -17.18 -19.19
CA ASP A 561 -16.00 -16.78 -20.53
C ASP A 561 -15.04 -17.41 -21.53
N ILE A 562 -15.56 -18.28 -22.39
CA ILE A 562 -14.72 -19.08 -23.30
C ILE A 562 -13.96 -18.24 -24.31
N ASN A 563 -14.31 -16.96 -24.48
CA ASN A 563 -13.60 -16.03 -25.33
C ASN A 563 -12.42 -15.32 -24.65
N LYS A 564 -12.02 -15.73 -23.44
CA LYS A 564 -10.89 -15.15 -22.69
C LYS A 564 -9.93 -16.26 -22.25
N ARG A 565 -8.63 -16.05 -22.42
CA ARG A 565 -7.58 -16.99 -21.95
C ARG A 565 -6.36 -16.22 -21.47
N VAL A 566 -5.74 -16.72 -20.40
CA VAL A 566 -4.49 -16.14 -19.87
C VAL A 566 -3.30 -16.91 -20.45
N LEU A 567 -2.36 -16.21 -21.06
CA LEU A 567 -1.08 -16.72 -21.51
C LEU A 567 -0.06 -16.54 -20.39
N TYR A 568 0.57 -17.62 -19.93
CA TYR A 568 1.66 -17.56 -18.95
C TYR A 568 3.00 -17.98 -19.54
N LEU A 569 4.05 -17.26 -19.14
CA LEU A 569 5.43 -17.70 -19.25
C LEU A 569 5.87 -18.24 -17.89
N ARG A 570 6.20 -19.53 -17.79
CA ARG A 570 6.71 -20.18 -16.58
C ARG A 570 8.19 -20.46 -16.68
N ASP A 571 8.92 -20.32 -15.57
CA ASP A 571 10.31 -20.75 -15.47
C ASP A 571 10.42 -22.29 -15.31
N ALA A 572 11.65 -22.81 -15.24
CA ALA A 572 11.91 -24.24 -15.08
C ALA A 572 11.38 -24.83 -13.74
N ARG A 573 11.00 -23.99 -12.78
CA ARG A 573 10.40 -24.39 -11.49
C ARG A 573 8.87 -24.27 -11.52
N GLY A 574 8.27 -23.92 -12.67
CA GLY A 574 6.84 -23.70 -12.83
C GLY A 574 6.33 -22.35 -12.31
N ARG A 575 7.22 -21.47 -11.84
CA ARG A 575 6.82 -20.14 -11.35
C ARG A 575 6.47 -19.23 -12.52
N VAL A 576 5.41 -18.44 -12.37
CA VAL A 576 4.99 -17.47 -13.39
C VAL A 576 6.01 -16.32 -13.43
N ALA A 577 6.64 -16.14 -14.59
CA ALA A 577 7.57 -15.05 -14.85
C ALA A 577 6.91 -13.88 -15.59
N ALA A 578 5.90 -14.17 -16.41
CA ALA A 578 5.14 -13.18 -17.16
C ALA A 578 3.73 -13.68 -17.50
N ARG A 579 2.79 -12.75 -17.76
CA ARG A 579 1.41 -13.05 -18.19
C ARG A 579 0.87 -12.06 -19.20
N GLN A 580 -0.06 -12.51 -20.04
CA GLN A 580 -0.91 -11.65 -20.87
C GLN A 580 -2.32 -12.23 -20.94
N LEU A 581 -3.36 -11.38 -20.86
CA LEU A 581 -4.72 -11.79 -21.19
C LEU A 581 -4.92 -11.68 -22.70
N LEU A 582 -5.39 -12.75 -23.33
CA LEU A 582 -5.81 -12.80 -24.71
C LEU A 582 -7.32 -13.00 -24.76
N CYS A 583 -7.98 -12.36 -25.72
CA CYS A 583 -9.42 -12.46 -25.89
C CYS A 583 -9.82 -12.61 -27.36
N LEU A 584 -11.04 -13.07 -27.59
CA LEU A 584 -11.71 -13.02 -28.87
C LEU A 584 -12.84 -12.00 -28.85
N THR A 585 -12.87 -11.15 -29.87
CA THR A 585 -13.95 -10.18 -30.09
C THR A 585 -15.24 -10.87 -30.50
N ASP A 586 -16.36 -10.13 -30.52
CA ASP A 586 -17.64 -10.61 -31.08
C ASP A 586 -17.59 -10.87 -32.60
N THR A 587 -16.57 -10.36 -33.29
CA THR A 587 -16.24 -10.65 -34.69
C THR A 587 -15.25 -11.81 -34.86
N GLY A 588 -14.77 -12.40 -33.77
CA GLY A 588 -13.86 -13.54 -33.78
C GLY A 588 -12.39 -13.21 -34.04
N LYS A 589 -12.01 -11.94 -33.91
CA LYS A 589 -10.61 -11.50 -33.98
C LYS A 589 -9.92 -11.68 -32.64
N LEU A 590 -8.64 -12.04 -32.66
CA LEU A 590 -7.82 -12.18 -31.47
C LEU A 590 -7.27 -10.82 -31.05
N VAL A 591 -7.43 -10.45 -29.79
CA VAL A 591 -6.89 -9.21 -29.22
C VAL A 591 -6.09 -9.54 -27.97
N GLY A 592 -5.07 -8.72 -27.67
CA GLY A 592 -4.27 -8.86 -26.46
C GLY A 592 -4.42 -7.66 -25.53
N PHE A 593 -4.22 -7.91 -24.25
CA PHE A 593 -4.22 -6.89 -23.19
C PHE A 593 -2.81 -6.66 -22.67
N ASN A 594 -2.63 -5.75 -21.72
CA ASN A 594 -1.32 -5.37 -21.24
C ASN A 594 -0.49 -6.58 -20.74
N PRO A 595 0.74 -6.81 -21.24
CA PRO A 595 1.62 -7.86 -20.74
C PRO A 595 2.28 -7.42 -19.42
N TYR A 596 2.34 -8.34 -18.46
CA TYR A 596 3.03 -8.15 -17.19
C TYR A 596 4.20 -9.11 -17.09
N SER A 597 5.34 -8.65 -16.58
CA SER A 597 6.56 -9.47 -16.44
C SER A 597 7.42 -8.97 -15.29
N HIS A 598 7.98 -9.88 -14.48
CA HIS A 598 8.94 -9.52 -13.42
C HIS A 598 10.34 -9.15 -13.95
N SER A 599 10.58 -9.40 -15.23
CA SER A 599 11.91 -9.21 -15.84
C SER A 599 11.80 -8.86 -17.32
N ASN A 600 12.86 -8.27 -17.87
CA ASN A 600 12.95 -7.99 -19.31
C ASN A 600 13.34 -9.24 -20.12
N VAL A 601 12.53 -10.30 -20.02
CA VAL A 601 12.70 -11.54 -20.83
C VAL A 601 12.25 -11.35 -22.29
N GLY A 602 11.90 -10.13 -22.70
CA GLY A 602 11.28 -9.85 -23.99
C GLY A 602 9.92 -10.51 -24.16
N PHE A 603 9.16 -10.65 -23.05
CA PHE A 603 7.86 -11.31 -23.05
C PHE A 603 6.85 -10.71 -24.04
N PRO A 604 6.72 -9.37 -24.22
CA PRO A 604 5.78 -8.81 -25.19
C PRO A 604 5.94 -9.39 -26.61
N ARG A 605 7.19 -9.49 -27.10
CA ARG A 605 7.50 -10.08 -28.42
C ARG A 605 7.20 -11.58 -28.48
N LEU A 606 7.42 -12.31 -27.39
CA LEU A 606 7.08 -13.74 -27.31
C LEU A 606 5.56 -13.95 -27.34
N ALA A 607 4.84 -13.11 -26.62
CA ALA A 607 3.39 -13.17 -26.53
C ALA A 607 2.71 -12.74 -27.83
N GLN A 608 3.23 -11.72 -28.50
CA GLN A 608 2.87 -11.36 -29.88
C GLN A 608 3.02 -12.55 -30.82
N ARG A 609 4.21 -13.15 -30.86
CA ARG A 609 4.48 -14.28 -31.76
C ARG A 609 3.49 -15.42 -31.50
N PHE A 610 3.26 -15.73 -30.23
CA PHE A 610 2.28 -16.72 -29.82
C PHE A 610 0.87 -16.37 -30.31
N ALA A 611 0.44 -15.11 -30.14
CA ALA A 611 -0.85 -14.61 -30.59
C ALA A 611 -1.02 -14.71 -32.12
N SER A 612 0.00 -14.33 -32.90
CA SER A 612 -0.02 -14.46 -34.36
C SER A 612 -0.09 -15.92 -34.83
N GLU A 613 0.70 -16.81 -34.21
CA GLU A 613 0.66 -18.24 -34.52
C GLU A 613 -0.69 -18.85 -34.15
N LEU A 614 -1.27 -18.46 -33.01
CA LEU A 614 -2.60 -18.87 -32.57
C LEU A 614 -3.71 -18.39 -33.51
N ALA A 615 -3.72 -17.11 -33.88
CA ALA A 615 -4.70 -16.57 -34.81
C ALA A 615 -4.64 -17.30 -36.16
N LYS A 616 -3.42 -17.57 -36.67
CA LYS A 616 -3.23 -18.35 -37.90
C LYS A 616 -3.79 -19.77 -37.76
N ALA A 617 -3.50 -20.46 -36.66
CA ALA A 617 -4.00 -21.81 -36.41
C ALA A 617 -5.53 -21.86 -36.31
N MET A 618 -6.15 -20.79 -35.79
CA MET A 618 -7.59 -20.65 -35.65
C MET A 618 -8.30 -20.13 -36.91
N ASN A 619 -7.59 -19.94 -38.02
CA ASN A 619 -8.13 -19.30 -39.23
C ASN A 619 -8.78 -17.92 -38.94
N THR A 620 -8.13 -17.11 -38.12
CA THR A 620 -8.53 -15.73 -37.81
C THR A 620 -7.33 -14.77 -37.90
N ALA A 621 -7.52 -13.52 -37.47
CA ALA A 621 -6.47 -12.50 -37.44
C ALA A 621 -6.35 -11.87 -36.05
N VAL A 622 -5.16 -11.34 -35.75
CA VAL A 622 -4.94 -10.47 -34.60
C VAL A 622 -5.42 -9.06 -34.95
N ALA A 623 -6.13 -8.40 -34.04
CA ALA A 623 -6.60 -7.03 -34.17
C ALA A 623 -6.09 -6.18 -32.99
N GLY A 624 -5.93 -4.87 -33.22
CA GLY A 624 -5.60 -3.90 -32.18
C GLY A 624 -6.82 -3.30 -31.44
N ASP A 625 -8.05 -3.64 -31.87
CA ASP A 625 -9.30 -3.22 -31.23
C ASP A 625 -10.41 -4.24 -31.50
N GLY A 626 -11.51 -4.09 -30.79
CA GLY A 626 -12.76 -4.80 -31.00
C GLY A 626 -13.51 -5.05 -29.69
N LYS A 627 -14.81 -5.28 -29.79
CA LYS A 627 -15.63 -5.53 -28.60
C LYS A 627 -15.45 -6.97 -28.12
N VAL A 628 -14.96 -7.15 -26.89
CA VAL A 628 -14.90 -8.45 -26.22
C VAL A 628 -16.16 -8.65 -25.37
N PRO A 629 -17.11 -9.51 -25.78
CA PRO A 629 -18.33 -9.70 -25.01
C PRO A 629 -18.06 -10.44 -23.69
N THR A 630 -18.86 -10.13 -22.67
CA THR A 630 -19.04 -10.99 -21.49
C THR A 630 -20.07 -12.07 -21.82
N LEU A 631 -19.79 -13.34 -21.50
CA LEU A 631 -20.58 -14.49 -21.99
C LEU A 631 -21.38 -15.17 -20.87
N VAL A 632 -20.69 -15.60 -19.82
CA VAL A 632 -21.23 -16.30 -18.64
C VAL A 632 -21.16 -15.40 -17.43
N ALA A 633 -20.05 -14.67 -17.28
CA ALA A 633 -19.90 -13.69 -16.22
C ALA A 633 -20.92 -12.54 -16.36
N HIS A 634 -21.26 -11.93 -15.22
CA HIS A 634 -22.16 -10.77 -15.21
C HIS A 634 -21.41 -9.45 -15.49
N ARG A 635 -20.16 -9.37 -15.05
CA ARG A 635 -19.28 -8.21 -15.18
C ARG A 635 -17.86 -8.67 -15.49
N TRP A 636 -17.11 -7.78 -16.13
CA TRP A 636 -15.71 -7.94 -16.46
C TRP A 636 -15.07 -6.56 -16.48
N TYR A 637 -13.87 -6.46 -15.93
CA TYR A 637 -13.05 -5.25 -15.98
C TYR A 637 -12.20 -5.28 -17.25
N ASP A 638 -12.46 -4.34 -18.15
CA ASP A 638 -11.75 -4.13 -19.40
C ASP A 638 -10.74 -2.99 -19.21
N ASP A 639 -9.46 -3.34 -19.08
CA ASP A 639 -8.35 -2.37 -18.93
C ASP A 639 -7.91 -1.76 -20.27
N GLY A 640 -8.43 -2.27 -21.39
CA GLY A 640 -8.18 -1.80 -22.75
C GLY A 640 -7.26 -2.73 -23.53
N ILE A 641 -7.62 -2.94 -24.81
CA ILE A 641 -6.82 -3.70 -25.77
C ILE A 641 -5.52 -2.95 -26.08
N ILE A 642 -4.45 -3.71 -26.25
CA ILE A 642 -3.19 -3.24 -26.82
C ILE A 642 -2.96 -3.88 -28.19
N ASP A 643 -2.11 -3.27 -28.99
CA ASP A 643 -1.66 -3.87 -30.24
C ASP A 643 -0.67 -5.01 -29.99
N ALA A 644 -1.23 -6.20 -29.76
CA ALA A 644 -0.45 -7.41 -29.57
C ALA A 644 0.26 -7.87 -30.85
N ALA A 645 -0.05 -7.30 -32.02
CA ALA A 645 0.56 -7.67 -33.29
C ALA A 645 1.70 -6.74 -33.71
N HIS A 646 1.94 -5.64 -32.99
CA HIS A 646 2.83 -4.56 -33.44
C HIS A 646 2.48 -4.09 -34.86
N GLN A 647 1.19 -4.12 -35.22
CA GLN A 647 0.68 -3.50 -36.44
C GLN A 647 1.01 -2.00 -36.49
N PHE A 648 1.21 -1.39 -35.31
CA PHE A 648 1.50 0.02 -35.12
C PHE A 648 2.86 0.23 -34.47
N ASP A 649 3.93 -0.39 -35.01
CA ASP A 649 5.33 -0.10 -34.61
C ASP A 649 5.65 1.41 -34.65
N ALA A 650 4.97 2.15 -35.54
CA ALA A 650 5.04 3.60 -35.59
C ALA A 650 4.58 4.27 -34.27
N LEU A 651 3.82 3.60 -33.41
CA LEU A 651 3.35 4.13 -32.13
C LEU A 651 4.20 3.68 -30.94
N GLU A 652 5.22 2.84 -31.16
CA GLU A 652 6.17 2.46 -30.10
C GLU A 652 6.94 3.66 -29.56
N GLU A 653 7.32 3.58 -28.27
CA GLU A 653 8.22 4.55 -27.67
C GLU A 653 9.51 4.69 -28.49
N ASP A 654 9.93 5.94 -28.70
CA ASP A 654 11.07 6.28 -29.55
C ASP A 654 10.95 5.82 -31.02
N SER A 655 9.75 5.55 -31.55
CA SER A 655 9.62 5.36 -32.99
C SER A 655 9.99 6.64 -33.76
N PRO A 656 10.42 6.54 -35.03
CA PRO A 656 10.63 7.71 -35.88
C PRO A 656 9.38 8.61 -35.95
N PHE A 657 8.19 8.02 -36.01
CA PHE A 657 6.93 8.73 -36.03
C PHE A 657 6.68 9.50 -34.73
N ARG A 658 6.85 8.87 -33.55
CA ARG A 658 6.64 9.57 -32.27
C ARG A 658 7.65 10.68 -32.04
N ARG A 659 8.91 10.50 -32.43
CA ARG A 659 9.91 11.59 -32.41
C ARG A 659 9.56 12.74 -33.34
N ALA A 660 9.04 12.44 -34.52
CA ALA A 660 8.54 13.46 -35.44
C ALA A 660 7.33 14.18 -34.83
N LEU A 661 6.33 13.44 -34.37
CA LEU A 661 5.13 13.97 -33.71
C LEU A 661 5.47 14.85 -32.50
N ALA A 662 6.46 14.45 -31.69
CA ALA A 662 6.94 15.23 -30.55
C ALA A 662 7.50 16.61 -30.95
N ARG A 663 8.10 16.72 -32.15
CA ARG A 663 8.79 17.92 -32.64
C ARG A 663 7.99 18.73 -33.65
N SER A 664 6.96 18.16 -34.26
CA SER A 664 6.13 18.82 -35.27
C SER A 664 5.33 19.98 -34.67
N GLU A 665 5.21 21.03 -35.48
CA GLU A 665 4.22 22.08 -35.26
C GLU A 665 2.81 21.57 -35.61
N LEU A 666 1.77 22.24 -35.10
CA LEU A 666 0.38 21.79 -35.28
C LEU A 666 -0.03 21.65 -36.76
N GLU A 667 0.54 22.50 -37.62
CA GLU A 667 0.24 22.56 -39.06
C GLU A 667 0.84 21.38 -39.84
N ASP A 668 1.92 20.77 -39.32
CA ASP A 668 2.64 19.67 -39.98
C ASP A 668 2.09 18.28 -39.62
N ILE A 669 1.32 18.17 -38.53
CA ILE A 669 0.79 16.89 -38.04
C ILE A 669 -0.07 16.17 -39.09
N PRO A 670 -0.95 16.84 -39.86
CA PRO A 670 -1.73 16.16 -40.90
C PRO A 670 -0.87 15.50 -41.97
N GLU A 671 0.22 16.15 -42.41
CA GLU A 671 1.16 15.59 -43.38
C GLU A 671 1.91 14.40 -42.78
N LEU A 672 2.38 14.51 -41.53
CA LEU A 672 3.04 13.41 -40.81
C LEU A 672 2.14 12.17 -40.70
N LEU A 673 0.86 12.36 -40.41
CA LEU A 673 -0.13 11.29 -40.33
C LEU A 673 -0.40 10.67 -41.70
N GLN A 674 -0.47 11.48 -42.76
CA GLN A 674 -0.67 11.00 -44.12
C GLN A 674 0.52 10.18 -44.64
N ILE A 675 1.75 10.62 -44.37
CA ILE A 675 2.97 9.83 -44.67
C ILE A 675 2.96 8.49 -43.92
N SER A 676 2.38 8.49 -42.72
CA SER A 676 2.32 7.31 -41.85
C SER A 676 1.03 6.50 -42.00
N GLU A 677 0.14 6.87 -42.94
CA GLU A 677 -1.21 6.29 -43.04
C GLU A 677 -1.16 4.79 -43.31
N SER A 678 -0.19 4.32 -44.11
CA SER A 678 0.03 2.89 -44.32
C SER A 678 0.45 2.13 -43.05
N ALA A 679 1.16 2.80 -42.13
CA ALA A 679 1.60 2.23 -40.86
C ALA A 679 0.57 2.42 -39.72
N LEU A 680 -0.43 3.27 -39.95
CA LEU A 680 -1.51 3.57 -39.00
C LEU A 680 -2.87 3.02 -39.47
N SER A 681 -2.93 2.33 -40.61
CA SER A 681 -4.15 1.73 -41.14
C SER A 681 -4.41 0.35 -40.51
N PRO A 682 -5.65 0.03 -40.10
CA PRO A 682 -6.86 0.85 -40.20
C PRO A 682 -6.97 1.94 -39.12
N LEU A 683 -7.48 3.12 -39.51
CA LEU A 683 -7.60 4.32 -38.67
C LEU A 683 -8.54 4.12 -37.47
N GLU A 684 -9.56 3.28 -37.65
CA GLU A 684 -10.49 2.90 -36.59
C GLU A 684 -9.76 2.30 -35.38
N VAL A 685 -8.62 1.64 -35.62
CA VAL A 685 -7.83 0.95 -34.60
C VAL A 685 -6.71 1.85 -34.06
N SER A 686 -6.00 2.58 -34.94
CA SER A 686 -4.86 3.40 -34.52
C SER A 686 -5.25 4.71 -33.84
N LEU A 687 -6.43 5.28 -34.15
CA LEU A 687 -6.86 6.56 -33.59
C LEU A 687 -7.04 6.53 -32.06
N PRO A 688 -7.69 5.52 -31.45
CA PRO A 688 -7.66 5.32 -30.01
C PRO A 688 -6.25 5.30 -29.40
N MET A 689 -5.27 4.70 -30.08
CA MET A 689 -3.89 4.61 -29.60
C MET A 689 -3.19 5.97 -29.70
N LEU A 690 -3.40 6.71 -30.81
CA LEU A 690 -2.89 8.06 -31.02
C LEU A 690 -3.36 9.03 -29.92
N LEU A 691 -4.65 8.97 -29.55
CA LEU A 691 -5.22 9.81 -28.50
C LEU A 691 -4.59 9.59 -27.12
N ARG A 692 -4.00 8.42 -26.89
CA ARG A 692 -3.35 8.07 -25.62
C ARG A 692 -1.86 8.38 -25.59
N LEU A 693 -1.28 8.79 -26.71
CA LEU A 693 0.15 9.10 -26.77
C LEU A 693 0.52 10.26 -25.83
N PRO A 694 1.64 10.15 -25.09
CA PRO A 694 2.14 11.25 -24.26
C PRO A 694 2.28 12.56 -25.02
N GLU A 695 2.71 12.52 -26.28
CA GLU A 695 2.89 13.69 -27.13
C GLU A 695 1.59 14.46 -27.39
N ILE A 696 0.45 13.76 -27.45
CA ILE A 696 -0.88 14.37 -27.60
C ILE A 696 -1.42 14.84 -26.25
N ARG A 697 -1.23 14.06 -25.18
CA ARG A 697 -1.73 14.41 -23.84
C ARG A 697 -0.99 15.57 -23.20
N GLN A 698 0.31 15.70 -23.44
CA GLN A 698 1.12 16.82 -22.96
C GLN A 698 0.85 18.11 -23.73
N GLN A 699 0.36 18.01 -24.97
CA GLN A 699 -0.03 19.15 -25.80
C GLN A 699 -1.40 18.91 -26.43
N PRO A 700 -2.50 19.08 -25.67
CA PRO A 700 -3.86 18.77 -26.13
C PRO A 700 -4.26 19.46 -27.44
N ALA A 701 -3.67 20.62 -27.76
CA ALA A 701 -3.84 21.30 -29.04
C ALA A 701 -3.56 20.40 -30.26
N ARG A 702 -2.68 19.40 -30.13
CA ARG A 702 -2.37 18.44 -31.19
C ARG A 702 -3.54 17.52 -31.53
N ALA A 703 -4.47 17.30 -30.60
CA ALA A 703 -5.69 16.55 -30.87
C ALA A 703 -6.59 17.24 -31.90
N ILE A 704 -6.45 18.56 -32.11
CA ILE A 704 -7.17 19.31 -33.16
C ILE A 704 -6.79 18.78 -34.55
N ALA A 705 -5.51 18.45 -34.76
CA ALA A 705 -5.03 17.90 -36.04
C ALA A 705 -5.66 16.52 -36.34
N LEU A 706 -6.12 15.80 -35.32
CA LEU A 706 -6.77 14.49 -35.47
C LEU A 706 -8.27 14.57 -35.83
N LEU A 707 -8.88 15.76 -35.79
CA LEU A 707 -10.32 15.95 -36.03
C LEU A 707 -10.83 15.39 -37.38
N PRO A 708 -10.13 15.55 -38.52
CA PRO A 708 -10.59 14.97 -39.79
C PRO A 708 -10.75 13.44 -39.71
N TRP A 709 -9.77 12.77 -39.10
CA TRP A 709 -9.78 11.32 -38.89
C TRP A 709 -10.87 10.89 -37.90
N MET A 710 -11.06 11.63 -36.81
CA MET A 710 -12.15 11.38 -35.87
C MET A 710 -13.53 11.41 -36.53
N ARG A 711 -13.75 12.36 -37.45
CA ARG A 711 -15.00 12.44 -38.23
C ARG A 711 -15.17 11.29 -39.20
N GLN A 712 -14.07 10.83 -39.80
CA GLN A 712 -14.09 9.73 -40.77
C GLN A 712 -14.44 8.39 -40.13
N VAL A 713 -13.90 8.10 -38.94
CA VAL A 713 -14.14 6.84 -38.20
C VAL A 713 -15.61 6.72 -37.75
N GLY A 714 -16.36 7.82 -37.67
CA GLY A 714 -17.77 7.83 -37.30
C GLY A 714 -17.95 7.67 -35.78
N GLU A 715 -18.09 6.43 -35.29
CA GLU A 715 -18.25 6.15 -33.86
C GLU A 715 -16.96 5.58 -33.25
N LEU A 716 -16.28 6.39 -32.42
CA LEU A 716 -15.22 5.89 -31.55
C LEU A 716 -15.79 5.01 -30.42
N SER A 717 -14.95 4.13 -29.87
CA SER A 717 -15.29 3.42 -28.63
C SER A 717 -15.63 4.42 -27.52
N GLY A 718 -16.51 4.05 -26.58
CA GLY A 718 -16.97 4.99 -25.55
C GLY A 718 -15.83 5.60 -24.71
N ARG A 719 -14.76 4.84 -24.44
CA ARG A 719 -13.56 5.37 -23.76
C ARG A 719 -12.77 6.33 -24.64
N SER A 720 -12.57 5.98 -25.91
CA SER A 720 -11.89 6.85 -26.87
C SER A 720 -12.68 8.13 -27.16
N SER A 721 -14.02 8.09 -27.15
CA SER A 721 -14.86 9.28 -27.20
C SER A 721 -14.64 10.20 -26.00
N ILE A 722 -14.53 9.63 -24.78
CA ILE A 722 -14.21 10.41 -23.58
C ILE A 722 -12.82 11.05 -23.70
N GLU A 723 -11.81 10.28 -24.09
CA GLU A 723 -10.43 10.76 -24.24
C GLU A 723 -10.34 11.89 -25.29
N ALA A 724 -10.93 11.69 -26.47
CA ALA A 724 -11.02 12.72 -27.51
C ALA A 724 -11.77 13.96 -27.01
N ALA A 725 -12.88 13.77 -26.30
CA ALA A 725 -13.69 14.88 -25.82
C ALA A 725 -12.94 15.78 -24.82
N LEU A 726 -12.21 15.15 -23.88
CA LEU A 726 -11.39 15.85 -22.88
C LEU A 726 -10.19 16.57 -23.51
N LEU A 727 -9.47 15.92 -24.44
CA LEU A 727 -8.35 16.56 -25.14
C LEU A 727 -8.79 17.78 -25.95
N LEU A 728 -9.92 17.68 -26.66
CA LEU A 728 -10.48 18.80 -27.41
C LEU A 728 -11.01 19.92 -26.51
N GLU A 729 -11.54 19.59 -25.32
CA GLU A 729 -11.91 20.60 -24.32
C GLU A 729 -10.68 21.41 -23.87
N GLU A 730 -9.59 20.71 -23.51
CA GLU A 730 -8.33 21.32 -23.09
C GLU A 730 -7.68 22.13 -24.22
N ALA A 731 -7.89 21.72 -25.47
CA ALA A 731 -7.47 22.44 -26.67
C ALA A 731 -8.37 23.64 -27.03
N GLY A 732 -9.38 23.97 -26.22
CA GLY A 732 -10.30 25.09 -26.48
C GLY A 732 -11.38 24.82 -27.54
N ARG A 733 -11.56 23.56 -27.96
CA ARG A 733 -12.55 23.10 -28.97
C ARG A 733 -13.75 22.38 -28.34
N GLY A 734 -14.17 22.81 -27.16
CA GLY A 734 -15.21 22.15 -26.38
C GLY A 734 -16.59 22.06 -27.03
N GLN A 735 -16.96 23.02 -27.89
CA GLN A 735 -18.24 22.97 -28.63
C GLN A 735 -18.26 21.84 -29.66
N GLU A 736 -17.23 21.79 -30.50
CA GLU A 736 -17.06 20.73 -31.52
C GLU A 736 -16.90 19.35 -30.88
N SER A 737 -16.19 19.27 -29.75
CA SER A 737 -16.11 18.09 -28.89
C SER A 737 -17.50 17.60 -28.45
N SER A 738 -18.37 18.51 -28.00
CA SER A 738 -19.74 18.19 -27.58
C SER A 738 -20.62 17.72 -28.73
N GLU A 739 -20.47 18.31 -29.90
CA GLU A 739 -21.21 17.95 -31.12
C GLU A 739 -20.81 16.55 -31.63
N LEU A 740 -19.51 16.26 -31.67
CA LEU A 740 -19.00 14.98 -32.16
C LEU A 740 -19.19 13.83 -31.16
N PHE A 741 -18.93 14.07 -29.87
CA PHE A 741 -18.80 12.98 -28.89
C PHE A 741 -19.84 13.03 -27.77
N GLY A 742 -20.66 14.08 -27.67
CA GLY A 742 -21.53 14.30 -26.52
C GLY A 742 -22.45 13.13 -26.19
N GLU A 743 -23.10 12.53 -27.19
CA GLU A 743 -23.99 11.39 -26.96
C GLU A 743 -23.23 10.12 -26.55
N ALA A 744 -22.09 9.84 -27.19
CA ALA A 744 -21.24 8.70 -26.86
C ALA A 744 -20.70 8.82 -25.42
N VAL A 745 -20.25 10.02 -25.03
CA VAL A 745 -19.78 10.32 -23.67
C VAL A 745 -20.91 10.18 -22.65
N VAL A 746 -22.11 10.71 -22.91
CA VAL A 746 -23.28 10.52 -22.00
C VAL A 746 -23.58 9.03 -21.82
N ARG A 747 -23.61 8.26 -22.92
CA ARG A 747 -23.88 6.82 -22.89
C ARG A 747 -22.84 6.07 -22.06
N GLN A 748 -21.56 6.39 -22.26
CA GLN A 748 -20.46 5.73 -21.56
C GLN A 748 -20.42 6.10 -20.07
N VAL A 749 -20.51 7.39 -19.73
CA VAL A 749 -20.53 7.83 -18.32
C VAL A 749 -21.75 7.27 -17.58
N ARG A 750 -22.91 7.18 -18.24
CA ARG A 750 -24.10 6.53 -17.68
C ARG A 750 -23.86 5.05 -17.45
N SER A 751 -23.20 4.36 -18.39
CA SER A 751 -22.85 2.95 -18.24
C SER A 751 -21.98 2.73 -17.01
N TYR A 752 -20.92 3.52 -16.81
CA TYR A 752 -20.08 3.45 -15.60
C TYR A 752 -20.88 3.73 -14.33
N ALA A 753 -21.68 4.80 -14.32
CA ALA A 753 -22.43 5.20 -13.14
C ALA A 753 -23.48 4.15 -12.72
N VAL A 754 -24.16 3.52 -13.68
CA VAL A 754 -25.21 2.52 -13.40
C VAL A 754 -24.64 1.13 -13.13
N ARG A 755 -23.67 0.68 -13.94
CA ARG A 755 -23.15 -0.70 -13.85
C ARG A 755 -22.09 -0.87 -12.77
N ASP A 756 -21.25 0.14 -12.61
CA ASP A 756 -20.07 0.06 -11.76
C ASP A 756 -20.21 0.84 -10.46
N SER A 757 -21.35 1.55 -10.29
CA SER A 757 -21.60 2.45 -9.15
C SER A 757 -20.48 3.49 -8.97
N TRP A 758 -19.78 3.81 -10.06
CA TRP A 758 -18.67 4.75 -10.09
C TRP A 758 -18.87 5.79 -11.19
N LEU A 759 -18.56 7.05 -10.88
CA LEU A 759 -18.66 8.16 -11.81
C LEU A 759 -17.27 8.49 -12.34
N TYR A 760 -17.08 8.43 -13.66
CA TYR A 760 -15.84 8.91 -14.29
C TYR A 760 -15.79 10.45 -14.17
N TYR A 761 -15.22 10.94 -13.06
CA TYR A 761 -15.41 12.31 -12.57
C TYR A 761 -15.03 13.38 -13.60
N GLN A 762 -13.90 13.23 -14.30
CA GLN A 762 -13.45 14.18 -15.31
C GLN A 762 -14.43 14.31 -16.49
N ALA A 763 -14.94 13.18 -16.99
CA ALA A 763 -15.94 13.15 -18.05
C ALA A 763 -17.29 13.70 -17.58
N ALA A 764 -17.65 13.47 -16.32
CA ALA A 764 -18.86 14.04 -15.73
C ALA A 764 -18.76 15.57 -15.54
N ILE A 765 -17.60 16.11 -15.17
CA ILE A 765 -17.33 17.55 -15.16
C ILE A 765 -17.47 18.12 -16.58
N TRP A 766 -16.88 17.45 -17.57
CA TRP A 766 -16.98 17.86 -18.96
C TRP A 766 -18.45 17.91 -19.42
N LEU A 767 -19.21 16.86 -19.13
CA LEU A 767 -20.66 16.82 -19.39
C LEU A 767 -21.40 17.93 -18.64
N ALA A 768 -21.04 18.22 -17.39
CA ALA A 768 -21.70 19.26 -16.61
C ALA A 768 -21.57 20.64 -17.29
N LYS A 769 -20.41 20.92 -17.90
CA LYS A 769 -20.15 22.18 -18.60
C LYS A 769 -20.80 22.25 -19.99
N ARG A 770 -20.81 21.13 -20.73
CA ARG A 770 -21.22 21.10 -22.15
C ARG A 770 -22.65 20.62 -22.37
N ARG A 771 -23.14 19.74 -21.50
CA ARG A 771 -24.47 19.10 -21.56
C ARG A 771 -25.07 19.03 -20.14
N PRO A 772 -25.31 20.17 -19.49
CA PRO A 772 -25.70 20.21 -18.07
C PRO A 772 -27.03 19.49 -17.79
N ALA A 773 -28.01 19.58 -18.69
CA ALA A 773 -29.30 18.89 -18.52
C ALA A 773 -29.14 17.35 -18.54
N ASP A 774 -28.35 16.83 -19.49
CA ASP A 774 -28.04 15.40 -19.58
C ASP A 774 -27.27 14.93 -18.36
N THR A 775 -26.36 15.76 -17.83
CA THR A 775 -25.62 15.47 -16.60
C THR A 775 -26.56 15.31 -15.41
N LEU A 776 -27.48 16.25 -15.19
CA LEU A 776 -28.45 16.17 -14.09
C LEU A 776 -29.36 14.95 -14.22
N LYS A 777 -29.79 14.62 -15.46
CA LYS A 777 -30.57 13.42 -15.72
C LYS A 777 -29.76 12.15 -15.42
N LEU A 778 -28.54 12.05 -15.94
CA LEU A 778 -27.62 10.94 -15.68
C LEU A 778 -27.39 10.73 -14.19
N LEU A 779 -27.10 11.80 -13.44
CA LEU A 779 -26.85 11.71 -12.00
C LEU A 779 -28.10 11.23 -11.25
N ARG A 780 -29.30 11.69 -11.62
CA ARG A 780 -30.56 11.20 -11.02
C ARG A 780 -30.83 9.73 -11.35
N ASP A 781 -30.66 9.34 -12.60
CA ASP A 781 -30.89 7.97 -13.10
C ASP A 781 -29.91 6.95 -12.49
N SER A 782 -28.74 7.42 -12.05
CA SER A 782 -27.66 6.61 -11.47
C SER A 782 -27.52 6.77 -9.95
N ARG A 783 -28.54 7.26 -9.25
CA ARG A 783 -28.48 7.42 -7.79
C ARG A 783 -28.33 6.07 -7.08
N PRO A 784 -27.49 5.99 -6.04
CA PRO A 784 -27.48 4.85 -5.13
C PRO A 784 -28.87 4.63 -4.52
N ARG A 785 -29.17 3.38 -4.15
CA ARG A 785 -30.44 3.05 -3.49
C ARG A 785 -30.55 3.80 -2.16
N GLY A 786 -31.64 4.53 -1.98
CA GLY A 786 -31.89 5.34 -0.78
C GLY A 786 -31.69 6.85 -0.98
N VAL A 787 -30.92 7.25 -2.00
CA VAL A 787 -30.69 8.67 -2.32
C VAL A 787 -31.88 9.21 -3.12
N ARG A 788 -32.71 10.09 -2.52
CA ARG A 788 -33.93 10.63 -3.16
C ARG A 788 -33.76 12.06 -3.66
N SER A 789 -32.84 12.80 -3.06
CA SER A 789 -32.58 14.21 -3.34
C SER A 789 -31.07 14.50 -3.34
N TRP A 790 -30.67 15.75 -3.62
CA TRP A 790 -29.26 16.15 -3.51
C TRP A 790 -28.78 16.25 -2.07
N SER A 791 -29.67 16.49 -1.10
CA SER A 791 -29.29 16.48 0.32
C SER A 791 -29.00 15.08 0.86
N ASP A 792 -29.50 14.04 0.19
CA ASP A 792 -29.24 12.63 0.55
C ASP A 792 -28.00 12.06 -0.17
N GLU A 793 -27.40 12.81 -1.09
CA GLU A 793 -26.23 12.35 -1.84
C GLU A 793 -24.98 12.50 -0.98
N GLU A 794 -24.21 11.43 -0.86
CA GLU A 794 -23.02 11.36 -0.01
C GLU A 794 -21.71 11.46 -0.81
N SER A 795 -21.77 11.38 -2.14
CA SER A 795 -20.59 11.53 -3.01
C SER A 795 -20.32 13.00 -3.35
N ALA A 796 -19.17 13.50 -2.91
CA ALA A 796 -18.70 14.86 -3.19
C ALA A 796 -18.55 15.12 -4.70
N GLU A 797 -18.05 14.14 -5.46
CA GLU A 797 -17.85 14.22 -6.91
C GLU A 797 -19.18 14.39 -7.67
N ARG A 798 -20.19 13.58 -7.30
CA ARG A 798 -21.53 13.64 -7.89
C ARG A 798 -22.20 14.99 -7.59
N LEU A 799 -22.06 15.47 -6.36
CA LEU A 799 -22.58 16.78 -5.94
C LEU A 799 -21.88 17.94 -6.63
N VAL A 800 -20.56 17.87 -6.82
CA VAL A 800 -19.82 18.88 -7.61
C VAL A 800 -20.28 18.90 -9.06
N CYS A 801 -20.44 17.73 -9.69
CA CYS A 801 -20.96 17.65 -11.06
C CYS A 801 -22.39 18.21 -11.17
N ALA A 802 -23.26 17.93 -10.19
CA ALA A 802 -24.60 18.51 -10.12
C ALA A 802 -24.56 20.03 -9.93
N GLY A 803 -23.70 20.52 -9.03
CA GLY A 803 -23.49 21.94 -8.77
C GLY A 803 -23.02 22.69 -10.03
N LEU A 804 -22.02 22.15 -10.72
CA LEU A 804 -21.51 22.69 -11.99
C LEU A 804 -22.62 22.75 -13.05
N ALA A 805 -23.38 21.65 -13.23
CA ALA A 805 -24.45 21.60 -14.21
C ALA A 805 -25.58 22.60 -13.90
N LEU A 806 -25.96 22.75 -12.63
CA LEU A 806 -26.95 23.74 -12.18
C LEU A 806 -26.45 25.17 -12.38
N GLU A 807 -25.17 25.42 -12.13
CA GLU A 807 -24.55 26.71 -12.35
C GLU A 807 -24.54 27.08 -13.85
N THR A 808 -24.16 26.15 -14.74
CA THR A 808 -24.22 26.34 -16.20
C THR A 808 -25.65 26.53 -16.70
N LEU A 809 -26.66 25.99 -15.99
CA LEU A 809 -28.08 26.25 -16.25
C LEU A 809 -28.62 27.52 -15.57
N HIS A 810 -27.75 28.37 -15.04
CA HIS A 810 -28.09 29.62 -14.35
C HIS A 810 -29.02 29.42 -13.14
N ARG A 811 -28.77 28.38 -12.32
CA ARG A 811 -29.49 28.09 -11.06
C ARG A 811 -28.57 28.20 -9.83
N PRO A 812 -28.01 29.39 -9.54
CA PRO A 812 -26.92 29.56 -8.57
C PRO A 812 -27.27 29.14 -7.15
N SER A 813 -28.50 29.38 -6.66
CA SER A 813 -28.92 28.96 -5.33
C SER A 813 -28.91 27.43 -5.14
N GLN A 814 -29.38 26.68 -6.15
CA GLN A 814 -29.34 25.21 -6.10
C GLN A 814 -27.91 24.69 -6.24
N ALA A 815 -27.09 25.34 -7.07
CA ALA A 815 -25.68 25.01 -7.20
C ALA A 815 -24.92 25.21 -5.89
N ALA A 816 -25.12 26.35 -5.20
CA ALA A 816 -24.54 26.64 -3.90
C ALA A 816 -24.92 25.56 -2.87
N GLY A 817 -26.18 25.14 -2.82
CA GLY A 817 -26.62 24.04 -1.95
C GLY A 817 -25.90 22.71 -2.23
N CYS A 818 -25.70 22.35 -3.51
CA CYS A 818 -24.95 21.16 -3.89
C CYS A 818 -23.47 21.26 -3.49
N TYR A 819 -22.84 22.42 -3.68
CA TYR A 819 -21.44 22.63 -3.31
C TYR A 819 -21.22 22.65 -1.79
N GLN A 820 -22.15 23.22 -1.02
CA GLN A 820 -22.12 23.16 0.45
C GLN A 820 -22.20 21.70 0.93
N GLN A 821 -23.14 20.92 0.40
CA GLN A 821 -23.25 19.50 0.72
C GLN A 821 -21.97 18.74 0.32
N ALA A 822 -21.45 18.98 -0.90
CA ALA A 822 -20.22 18.33 -1.39
C ALA A 822 -19.03 18.57 -0.45
N SER A 823 -18.91 19.77 0.12
CA SER A 823 -17.81 20.10 1.04
C SER A 823 -17.80 19.27 2.34
N ARG A 824 -18.93 18.63 2.67
CA ARG A 824 -19.15 17.79 3.86
C ARG A 824 -19.26 16.30 3.51
N ALA A 825 -19.55 15.99 2.26
CA ALA A 825 -19.75 14.63 1.77
C ALA A 825 -18.45 13.81 1.75
N TYR A 826 -18.58 12.52 1.45
CA TYR A 826 -17.47 11.59 1.23
C TYR A 826 -16.87 11.79 -0.17
N GLY A 827 -15.54 11.78 -0.27
CA GLY A 827 -14.82 11.90 -1.53
C GLY A 827 -13.50 12.67 -1.38
N PRO A 828 -12.73 12.81 -2.48
CA PRO A 828 -11.38 13.36 -2.43
C PRO A 828 -11.34 14.80 -1.87
N THR A 829 -10.31 15.08 -1.07
CA THR A 829 -10.16 16.38 -0.37
C THR A 829 -10.15 17.57 -1.32
N GLU A 830 -9.55 17.43 -2.51
CA GLU A 830 -9.52 18.46 -3.55
C GLU A 830 -10.91 18.79 -4.11
N VAL A 831 -11.78 17.79 -4.24
CA VAL A 831 -13.17 17.96 -4.71
C VAL A 831 -13.98 18.73 -3.66
N LYS A 832 -13.83 18.37 -2.39
CA LYS A 832 -14.48 19.05 -1.26
C LYS A 832 -14.01 20.49 -1.11
N ARG A 833 -12.71 20.73 -1.32
CA ARG A 833 -12.08 22.07 -1.29
C ARG A 833 -12.60 22.95 -2.44
N PHE A 834 -12.63 22.40 -3.65
CA PHE A 834 -13.23 23.07 -4.82
C PHE A 834 -14.67 23.46 -4.53
N ALA A 835 -15.48 22.54 -4.01
CA ALA A 835 -16.87 22.79 -3.67
C ALA A 835 -17.02 23.92 -2.63
N ARG A 836 -16.23 23.90 -1.56
CA ARG A 836 -16.25 24.96 -0.52
C ARG A 836 -15.93 26.34 -1.09
N GLY A 837 -14.95 26.43 -2.00
CA GLY A 837 -14.59 27.67 -2.68
C GLY A 837 -15.73 28.19 -3.57
N ARG A 838 -16.34 27.31 -4.35
CA ARG A 838 -17.46 27.67 -5.25
C ARG A 838 -18.74 28.02 -4.51
N ALA A 839 -19.07 27.34 -3.41
CA ALA A 839 -20.21 27.69 -2.56
C ALA A 839 -20.10 29.15 -2.07
N LYS A 840 -18.95 29.52 -1.48
CA LYS A 840 -18.69 30.89 -1.01
C LYS A 840 -18.77 31.92 -2.15
N ALA A 841 -18.28 31.58 -3.32
CA ALA A 841 -18.29 32.47 -4.48
C ALA A 841 -19.69 32.69 -5.08
N LEU A 842 -20.63 31.77 -4.87
CA LEU A 842 -22.04 31.93 -5.30
C LEU A 842 -22.93 32.58 -4.23
N GLU A 843 -22.50 32.55 -2.97
CA GLU A 843 -23.15 33.25 -1.85
C GLU A 843 -22.81 34.73 -1.81
N ALA A 844 -21.59 35.08 -2.21
CA ALA A 844 -21.13 36.46 -2.40
C ALA A 844 -21.68 37.05 -3.69
#